data_AF-A0AAD1WLX2-F1
#
_entry.id   AF-A0AAD1WLX2-F1
#
_cell.length_a   1.000
_cell.length_b   1.000
_cell.length_c   1.000
_cell.angle_alpha   90.00
_cell.angle_beta   90.00
_cell.angle_gamma   90.00
#
_symmetry.space_group_name_H-M   'P 1'
#
loop_
_entity.id
_entity.type
_entity.pdbx_description
1 polymer ?
#
loop_
_entity_poly.entity_id
_entity_poly.type
_entity_poly.pdbx_seq_one_letter_code
_entity_poly.pdbx_strand_id
1 'polypeptide(L)'
;MTDQENNNSFSANPFAALFGSVAEAQQFVAGQKVQLQQKTGEDGEDSQDESDNSVSESLDDCDDSIAEISRSFRSQQEICEQLNINHMIQRIFLITLDNSDPSMKSGNGIPLRCVYLEDLGSELDGQDWLDMDNVEQALFTRLLLQEPGKYLICMTSSVAPNLSADRDAGEEHIIPFLFSCFQRAKKEVTKVPENLLPYAVRCKALTVSNSRTVLLTPEIYQGQDVPAQLVDLMLEGLRGAYFEEVSEFLEDIIEALLADEEVHTFSEVFQPVFDVLLERVKDLDLCQMLLYTYLDLLLYCTRQKDIAKVFVKYIQPQDPTNGHQYQKTLLGVILSISCLLRTPGVVENHGYFLNPSRSSPQEIKVQESNIHQFMAQFHEKIYQLLKNLLQLSPDTKHLILSWLGNCLHANAGRGKIWANQVPEIFMQTYASDSFFLNLGAALLRLCQPFCKPKSARLLTFNPTYCALREINEEERKTRNAHMKGLDKETCLIPVASDQQPEFPQTFNLVTENLVLTQYTLHLGFHRLHEQMVKVNQSLHRLQGAWRDAQQSGSPTAENLREQFERLMTIYLCLKAALSEPQMLQNCIHLQVSTALLLVQIALGNRGTEPVTLIFPVPDVQHSALAYVPEFFADNLGDFFIFLRRFADEVLETAAESLEQILDFITVFTGCVERMKNPHLRAKLAEVLEAVMPHLEQVQNPLISSVFHRQKIFCSYRHAPHLAEALIKVFVDIEFTGDPHQFEQKFNYRRPMYPILRYMWGRDTYRQSIKSLADYASENLEAVNPPLFLRFLNLLMNDAVFLLDEAIQVSN
;
A
#
# COMPACT_ATOMS: atom_id res chain seq x y z
N MET A 1 24.37 -35.67 -55.73
CA MET A 1 25.82 -35.45 -55.58
C MET A 1 26.17 -34.29 -56.50
N THR A 2 26.88 -33.27 -55.99
CA THR A 2 27.81 -32.36 -56.70
C THR A 2 27.42 -31.77 -58.07
N ASP A 3 27.57 -30.48 -58.41
CA ASP A 3 27.90 -29.21 -57.72
C ASP A 3 27.55 -28.06 -58.69
N GLN A 4 27.57 -26.78 -58.24
CA GLN A 4 27.83 -25.50 -58.93
C GLN A 4 27.58 -25.34 -60.46
N GLU A 5 27.14 -24.21 -61.03
CA GLU A 5 26.78 -22.86 -60.57
C GLU A 5 26.05 -22.15 -61.73
N ASN A 6 24.91 -21.46 -61.48
CA ASN A 6 24.52 -20.26 -62.23
C ASN A 6 23.30 -19.57 -61.59
N ASN A 7 23.55 -18.64 -60.68
CA ASN A 7 22.53 -17.72 -60.18
C ASN A 7 22.41 -16.53 -61.13
N ASN A 8 21.24 -16.36 -61.76
CA ASN A 8 20.75 -15.06 -62.19
C ASN A 8 19.35 -14.90 -61.59
N SER A 9 19.30 -14.48 -60.32
CA SER A 9 18.08 -14.46 -59.52
C SER A 9 17.14 -13.36 -59.97
N PHE A 10 15.93 -13.75 -60.40
CA PHE A 10 14.81 -12.87 -60.76
C PHE A 10 14.24 -12.06 -59.58
N SER A 11 14.87 -12.13 -58.40
CA SER A 11 14.41 -11.59 -57.11
C SER A 11 14.95 -10.18 -56.78
N ALA A 12 15.65 -9.53 -57.70
CA ALA A 12 16.26 -8.21 -57.49
C ALA A 12 15.62 -7.07 -58.31
N ASN A 13 14.53 -7.33 -59.06
CA ASN A 13 13.80 -6.31 -59.81
C ASN A 13 12.47 -5.98 -59.08
N PRO A 14 12.24 -4.73 -58.63
CA PRO A 14 11.02 -4.35 -57.90
C PRO A 14 9.73 -4.45 -58.73
N PHE A 15 9.83 -4.57 -60.07
CA PHE A 15 8.68 -4.73 -60.96
C PHE A 15 8.36 -6.18 -61.32
N ALA A 16 9.08 -7.17 -60.77
CA ALA A 16 8.86 -8.59 -61.06
C ALA A 16 7.45 -9.10 -60.66
N ALA A 17 6.76 -8.40 -59.75
CA ALA A 17 5.41 -8.74 -59.31
C ALA A 17 4.29 -8.31 -60.29
N LEU A 18 4.58 -7.51 -61.32
CA LEU A 18 3.59 -7.00 -62.26
C LEU A 18 3.28 -7.96 -63.44
N PHE A 19 4.05 -9.04 -63.60
CA PHE A 19 3.91 -9.99 -64.71
C PHE A 19 4.06 -11.43 -64.18
N GLY A 20 3.17 -12.34 -64.60
CA GLY A 20 3.18 -13.73 -64.17
C GLY A 20 4.26 -14.58 -64.85
N SER A 21 4.85 -14.10 -65.94
CA SER A 21 5.96 -14.77 -66.63
C SER A 21 6.87 -13.82 -67.43
N VAL A 22 8.07 -14.31 -67.78
CA VAL A 22 9.03 -13.60 -68.66
C VAL A 22 8.43 -13.36 -70.06
N ALA A 23 7.51 -14.21 -70.53
CA ALA A 23 6.85 -14.07 -71.83
C ALA A 23 5.87 -12.89 -71.87
N GLU A 24 5.13 -12.64 -70.78
CA GLU A 24 4.22 -11.49 -70.66
C GLU A 24 5.00 -10.17 -70.65
N ALA A 25 6.12 -10.11 -69.92
CA ALA A 25 6.99 -8.94 -69.91
C ALA A 25 7.56 -8.64 -71.32
N GLN A 26 7.89 -9.67 -72.11
CA GLN A 26 8.35 -9.50 -73.50
C GLN A 26 7.23 -9.02 -74.45
N GLN A 27 5.99 -9.46 -74.26
CA GLN A 27 4.84 -8.95 -75.02
C GLN A 27 4.52 -7.49 -74.68
N PHE A 28 4.62 -7.10 -73.41
CA PHE A 28 4.43 -5.71 -72.98
C PHE A 28 5.47 -4.76 -73.62
N VAL A 29 6.74 -5.17 -73.66
CA VAL A 29 7.83 -4.41 -74.32
C VAL A 29 7.63 -4.34 -75.84
N ALA A 30 7.10 -5.39 -76.48
CA ALA A 30 6.76 -5.36 -77.90
C ALA A 30 5.64 -4.34 -78.22
N GLY A 31 4.63 -4.23 -77.35
CA GLY A 31 3.55 -3.25 -77.48
C GLY A 31 4.03 -1.79 -77.41
N GLN A 32 4.93 -1.47 -76.48
CA GLN A 32 5.49 -0.11 -76.36
C GLN A 32 6.37 0.28 -77.57
N LYS A 33 7.13 -0.66 -78.15
CA LYS A 33 7.95 -0.37 -79.33
C LYS A 33 7.14 0.03 -80.56
N VAL A 34 5.91 -0.47 -80.71
CA VAL A 34 5.03 -0.10 -81.82
C VAL A 34 4.48 1.33 -81.65
N GLN A 35 4.20 1.78 -80.43
CA GLN A 35 3.75 3.16 -80.18
C GLN A 35 4.86 4.21 -80.36
N LEU A 36 6.12 3.86 -80.02
CA LEU A 36 7.28 4.75 -80.22
C LEU A 36 7.72 4.87 -81.68
N GLN A 37 7.28 3.99 -82.59
CA GLN A 37 7.60 4.05 -84.02
C GLN A 37 6.63 4.89 -84.86
N GLN A 38 5.59 5.50 -84.27
CA GLN A 38 4.66 6.39 -84.98
C GLN A 38 4.97 7.90 -84.87
N LYS A 39 6.09 8.28 -84.23
CA LYS A 39 6.53 9.69 -84.13
C LYS A 39 8.04 9.89 -84.40
N THR A 40 8.51 9.42 -85.55
CA THR A 40 9.64 10.00 -86.34
C THR A 40 9.84 9.21 -87.64
N GLY A 41 9.68 9.86 -88.79
CA GLY A 41 10.40 9.56 -90.04
C GLY A 41 11.36 10.72 -90.31
N GLU A 42 12.64 10.46 -90.64
CA GLU A 42 13.21 10.56 -92.02
C GLU A 42 13.20 12.01 -92.54
N ASP A 43 14.28 12.73 -92.89
CA ASP A 43 15.75 12.51 -92.99
C ASP A 43 16.47 13.90 -92.90
N GLY A 44 17.80 14.11 -92.85
CA GLY A 44 18.98 13.23 -92.85
C GLY A 44 20.31 14.01 -93.11
N GLU A 45 21.46 13.31 -93.02
CA GLU A 45 22.85 13.62 -93.47
C GLU A 45 23.62 14.92 -93.06
N ASP A 46 24.82 14.67 -92.49
CA ASP A 46 26.09 15.43 -92.42
C ASP A 46 26.23 16.90 -92.90
N SER A 47 26.80 17.77 -92.04
CA SER A 47 28.19 18.29 -92.19
C SER A 47 28.58 19.33 -91.11
N GLN A 48 29.88 19.61 -90.99
CA GLN A 48 30.46 20.59 -90.05
C GLN A 48 30.49 22.00 -90.68
N ASP A 49 30.19 23.05 -89.90
CA ASP A 49 31.06 24.24 -89.74
C ASP A 49 30.49 25.30 -88.77
N GLU A 50 31.35 26.22 -88.35
CA GLU A 50 31.06 27.34 -87.43
C GLU A 50 30.19 28.43 -88.07
N SER A 51 29.28 29.06 -87.31
CA SER A 51 29.17 30.54 -87.19
C SER A 51 28.03 31.00 -86.28
N ASP A 52 28.21 32.20 -85.73
CA ASP A 52 27.25 32.89 -84.84
C ASP A 52 25.99 33.41 -85.55
N ASN A 53 24.98 33.69 -84.72
CA ASN A 53 23.90 34.68 -84.90
C ASN A 53 22.70 34.38 -85.84
N SER A 54 21.64 33.89 -85.18
CA SER A 54 20.44 34.70 -84.85
C SER A 54 19.18 34.67 -85.75
N VAL A 55 18.02 34.78 -85.06
CA VAL A 55 16.68 35.24 -85.48
C VAL A 55 15.68 34.20 -86.08
N SER A 56 14.83 33.67 -85.16
CA SER A 56 13.36 33.40 -85.24
C SER A 56 12.76 32.58 -86.41
N GLU A 57 11.82 31.64 -86.23
CA GLU A 57 10.53 31.77 -85.52
C GLU A 57 9.93 30.40 -85.05
N SER A 58 8.95 30.48 -84.14
CA SER A 58 7.90 29.47 -83.80
C SER A 58 8.30 28.13 -83.15
N LEU A 59 8.31 28.09 -81.80
CA LEU A 59 8.24 26.86 -80.98
C LEU A 59 7.50 27.08 -79.63
N ASP A 60 6.41 27.87 -79.60
CA ASP A 60 5.71 28.17 -78.32
C ASP A 60 4.52 27.24 -78.00
N ASP A 61 3.91 26.54 -78.98
CA ASP A 61 2.67 25.76 -78.77
C ASP A 61 2.85 24.36 -78.12
N CYS A 62 4.09 23.94 -77.79
CA CYS A 62 4.34 22.62 -77.17
C CYS A 62 4.56 22.68 -75.66
N ASP A 63 5.17 23.75 -75.13
CA ASP A 63 5.60 23.82 -73.73
C ASP A 63 4.43 24.05 -72.77
N ASP A 64 3.42 24.83 -73.18
CA ASP A 64 2.19 25.01 -72.40
C ASP A 64 1.44 23.69 -72.19
N SER A 65 1.48 22.76 -73.16
CA SER A 65 0.84 21.43 -73.00
C SER A 65 1.53 20.57 -71.93
N ILE A 66 2.87 20.64 -71.84
CA ILE A 66 3.65 19.89 -70.84
C ILE A 66 3.49 20.57 -69.47
N ALA A 67 3.41 21.89 -69.42
CA ALA A 67 3.11 22.66 -68.21
C ALA A 67 1.69 22.39 -67.68
N GLU A 68 0.67 22.36 -68.54
CA GLU A 68 -0.71 21.99 -68.19
C GLU A 68 -0.81 20.53 -67.74
N ILE A 69 -0.18 19.59 -68.46
CA ILE A 69 -0.11 18.18 -68.02
C ILE A 69 0.58 18.08 -66.65
N SER A 70 1.67 18.82 -66.43
CA SER A 70 2.37 18.83 -65.13
C SER A 70 1.56 19.46 -64.00
N ARG A 71 0.77 20.52 -64.28
CA ARG A 71 -0.21 21.10 -63.34
C ARG A 71 -1.39 20.15 -63.08
N SER A 72 -1.85 19.43 -64.10
CA SER A 72 -2.89 18.40 -64.00
C SER A 72 -2.42 17.22 -63.15
N PHE A 73 -1.18 16.75 -63.34
CA PHE A 73 -0.60 15.70 -62.51
C PHE A 73 -0.37 16.16 -61.07
N ARG A 74 0.09 17.41 -60.83
CA ARG A 74 0.18 17.96 -59.48
C ARG A 74 -1.19 18.05 -58.80
N SER A 75 -2.20 18.59 -59.46
CA SER A 75 -3.55 18.68 -58.90
C SER A 75 -4.18 17.29 -58.65
N GLN A 76 -3.96 16.30 -59.51
CA GLN A 76 -4.38 14.92 -59.25
C GLN A 76 -3.62 14.29 -58.07
N GLN A 77 -2.34 14.61 -57.89
CA GLN A 77 -1.53 14.14 -56.78
C GLN A 77 -1.96 14.80 -55.45
N GLU A 78 -2.26 16.10 -55.46
CA GLU A 78 -2.84 16.86 -54.34
C GLU A 78 -4.23 16.32 -53.94
N ILE A 79 -5.12 16.07 -54.91
CA ILE A 79 -6.44 15.45 -54.67
C ILE A 79 -6.28 14.04 -54.08
N CYS A 80 -5.33 13.25 -54.58
CA CYS A 80 -5.06 11.92 -54.04
C CYS A 80 -4.52 11.99 -52.60
N GLU A 81 -3.64 12.95 -52.30
CA GLU A 81 -3.13 13.17 -50.94
C GLU A 81 -4.25 13.61 -49.98
N GLN A 82 -5.10 14.56 -50.38
CA GLN A 82 -6.28 14.97 -49.61
C GLN A 82 -7.26 13.80 -49.36
N LEU A 83 -7.53 12.97 -50.36
CA LEU A 83 -8.37 11.78 -50.19
C LEU A 83 -7.77 10.79 -49.17
N ASN A 84 -6.45 10.58 -49.21
CA ASN A 84 -5.76 9.72 -48.27
C ASN A 84 -5.76 10.30 -46.84
N ILE A 85 -5.63 11.62 -46.70
CA ILE A 85 -5.77 12.34 -45.41
C ILE A 85 -7.19 12.17 -44.86
N ASN A 86 -8.23 12.42 -45.67
CA ASN A 86 -9.63 12.22 -45.30
C ASN A 86 -9.87 10.78 -44.81
N HIS A 87 -9.48 9.77 -45.61
CA HIS A 87 -9.63 8.37 -45.21
C HIS A 87 -8.86 8.02 -43.93
N MET A 88 -7.68 8.60 -43.71
CA MET A 88 -6.91 8.41 -42.47
C MET A 88 -7.61 9.04 -41.26
N ILE A 89 -8.11 10.27 -41.38
CA ILE A 89 -8.89 10.94 -40.33
C ILE A 89 -10.13 10.09 -40.00
N GLN A 90 -10.86 9.62 -41.02
CA GLN A 90 -12.02 8.74 -40.87
C GLN A 90 -11.65 7.43 -40.14
N ARG A 91 -10.53 6.76 -40.51
CA ARG A 91 -10.06 5.55 -39.80
C ARG A 91 -9.71 5.80 -38.33
N ILE A 92 -9.16 6.97 -37.99
CA ILE A 92 -8.73 7.29 -36.62
C ILE A 92 -9.92 7.67 -35.74
N PHE A 93 -10.75 8.60 -36.21
CA PHE A 93 -11.79 9.23 -35.40
C PHE A 93 -13.20 8.68 -35.63
N LEU A 94 -13.43 7.87 -36.68
CA LEU A 94 -14.74 7.30 -37.02
C LEU A 94 -15.85 8.35 -37.17
N ILE A 95 -15.50 9.49 -37.78
CA ILE A 95 -16.37 10.62 -38.11
C ILE A 95 -16.32 10.88 -39.63
N THR A 96 -17.34 11.53 -40.19
CA THR A 96 -17.37 11.90 -41.62
C THR A 96 -18.34 13.04 -41.91
N LEU A 97 -18.08 13.78 -43.00
CA LEU A 97 -18.98 14.78 -43.58
C LEU A 97 -19.68 14.27 -44.85
N ASP A 98 -19.40 13.02 -45.25
CA ASP A 98 -19.86 12.44 -46.52
C ASP A 98 -20.97 11.40 -46.29
N ASN A 99 -22.22 11.79 -46.61
CA ASN A 99 -23.41 10.93 -46.59
C ASN A 99 -23.78 10.38 -47.99
N SER A 100 -22.83 10.33 -48.94
CA SER A 100 -23.06 9.72 -50.25
C SER A 100 -23.23 8.19 -50.18
N ASP A 101 -23.82 7.62 -51.23
CA ASP A 101 -24.15 6.19 -51.30
C ASP A 101 -22.90 5.31 -51.10
N PRO A 102 -22.90 4.32 -50.18
CA PRO A 102 -21.75 3.44 -49.93
C PRO A 102 -21.28 2.61 -51.13
N SER A 103 -22.08 2.53 -52.21
CA SER A 103 -21.68 1.91 -53.48
C SER A 103 -20.75 2.80 -54.33
N MET A 104 -20.71 4.11 -54.09
CA MET A 104 -19.80 5.05 -54.75
C MET A 104 -18.41 5.11 -54.08
N LYS A 105 -18.29 4.63 -52.84
CA LYS A 105 -17.07 4.72 -52.02
C LYS A 105 -16.12 3.56 -52.32
N SER A 106 -14.88 3.86 -52.72
CA SER A 106 -13.88 2.82 -52.98
C SER A 106 -13.44 2.14 -51.68
N GLY A 107 -13.63 0.83 -51.57
CA GLY A 107 -13.51 0.10 -50.29
C GLY A 107 -12.09 -0.04 -49.69
N ASN A 108 -11.07 0.60 -50.25
CA ASN A 108 -9.70 0.50 -49.78
C ASN A 108 -9.41 1.52 -48.66
N GLY A 109 -9.50 1.06 -47.41
CA GLY A 109 -9.01 1.82 -46.25
C GLY A 109 -10.02 2.79 -45.62
N ILE A 110 -11.30 2.69 -45.95
CA ILE A 110 -12.39 3.43 -45.27
C ILE A 110 -12.93 2.54 -44.12
N PRO A 111 -13.23 3.07 -42.92
CA PRO A 111 -13.88 2.30 -41.86
C PRO A 111 -15.28 1.81 -42.28
N LEU A 112 -15.85 0.82 -41.59
CA LEU A 112 -17.20 0.31 -41.90
C LEU A 112 -18.31 1.30 -41.49
N ARG A 113 -18.10 2.01 -40.38
CA ARG A 113 -19.02 2.96 -39.75
C ARG A 113 -18.30 4.25 -39.42
N CYS A 114 -19.00 5.36 -39.63
CA CYS A 114 -18.66 6.66 -39.08
C CYS A 114 -19.91 7.32 -38.50
N VAL A 115 -19.71 8.24 -37.56
CA VAL A 115 -20.69 9.24 -37.17
C VAL A 115 -20.70 10.36 -38.21
N TYR A 116 -21.88 10.67 -38.75
CA TYR A 116 -22.10 11.75 -39.70
C TYR A 116 -22.37 13.07 -38.97
N LEU A 117 -21.66 14.14 -39.34
CA LEU A 117 -21.78 15.47 -38.75
C LEU A 117 -22.47 16.44 -39.73
N GLU A 118 -23.79 16.28 -39.89
CA GLU A 118 -24.62 17.03 -40.85
C GLU A 118 -24.52 18.56 -40.69
N ASP A 119 -24.61 19.04 -39.46
CA ASP A 119 -24.55 20.47 -39.14
C ASP A 119 -23.19 21.08 -39.55
N LEU A 120 -22.09 20.38 -39.28
CA LEU A 120 -20.74 20.86 -39.60
C LEU A 120 -20.47 20.87 -41.11
N GLY A 121 -20.92 19.87 -41.86
CA GLY A 121 -20.83 19.89 -43.32
C GLY A 121 -21.62 21.07 -43.93
N SER A 122 -22.69 21.49 -43.26
CA SER A 122 -23.49 22.66 -43.64
C SER A 122 -22.80 23.99 -43.29
N GLU A 123 -22.02 24.05 -42.20
CA GLU A 123 -21.20 25.22 -41.82
C GLU A 123 -20.00 25.43 -42.75
N LEU A 124 -19.45 24.36 -43.34
CA LEU A 124 -18.28 24.37 -44.22
C LEU A 124 -18.67 24.53 -45.71
N ASP A 125 -19.68 25.34 -46.01
CA ASP A 125 -20.19 25.61 -47.38
C ASP A 125 -20.51 24.34 -48.22
N GLY A 126 -20.83 23.22 -47.57
CA GLY A 126 -21.13 21.94 -48.22
C GLY A 126 -19.93 21.03 -48.48
N GLN A 127 -18.79 21.27 -47.83
CA GLN A 127 -17.62 20.38 -47.84
C GLN A 127 -17.95 18.99 -47.28
N ASP A 128 -17.65 17.94 -48.05
CA ASP A 128 -17.93 16.52 -47.69
C ASP A 128 -16.68 15.73 -47.25
N TRP A 129 -15.47 16.30 -47.36
CA TRP A 129 -14.23 15.67 -46.89
C TRP A 129 -13.69 16.29 -45.59
N LEU A 130 -13.02 15.48 -44.77
CA LEU A 130 -12.24 15.94 -43.63
C LEU A 130 -10.79 16.20 -44.04
N ASP A 131 -10.21 17.27 -43.50
CA ASP A 131 -8.81 17.65 -43.69
C ASP A 131 -8.19 18.15 -42.38
N MET A 132 -6.97 18.67 -42.46
CA MET A 132 -6.19 19.09 -41.28
C MET A 132 -6.59 20.46 -40.72
N ASP A 133 -7.48 21.18 -41.40
CA ASP A 133 -7.98 22.49 -40.96
C ASP A 133 -9.35 22.35 -40.28
N ASN A 134 -10.18 21.39 -40.70
CA ASN A 134 -11.51 21.13 -40.10
C ASN A 134 -11.57 19.98 -39.07
N VAL A 135 -10.57 19.08 -39.01
CA VAL A 135 -10.59 17.89 -38.12
C VAL A 135 -10.81 18.19 -36.64
N GLU A 136 -10.30 19.33 -36.14
CA GLU A 136 -10.41 19.69 -34.72
C GLU A 136 -11.83 20.14 -34.36
N GLN A 137 -12.48 20.94 -35.22
CA GLN A 137 -13.91 21.29 -35.09
C GLN A 137 -14.81 20.05 -35.25
N ALA A 138 -14.47 19.14 -36.17
CA ALA A 138 -15.20 17.89 -36.37
C ALA A 138 -15.10 16.96 -35.14
N LEU A 139 -13.91 16.82 -34.57
CA LEU A 139 -13.71 16.05 -33.34
C LEU A 139 -14.46 16.68 -32.16
N PHE A 140 -14.33 18.01 -31.96
CA PHE A 140 -15.06 18.71 -30.90
C PHE A 140 -16.58 18.53 -31.02
N THR A 141 -17.13 18.68 -32.23
CA THR A 141 -18.56 18.45 -32.51
C THR A 141 -18.97 17.01 -32.17
N ARG A 142 -18.16 16.01 -32.54
CA ARG A 142 -18.38 14.59 -32.19
C ARG A 142 -18.36 14.33 -30.68
N LEU A 143 -17.60 15.10 -29.89
CA LEU A 143 -17.55 14.97 -28.43
C LEU A 143 -18.77 15.61 -27.73
N LEU A 144 -19.45 16.56 -28.36
CA LEU A 144 -20.68 17.18 -27.82
C LEU A 144 -21.95 16.33 -28.03
N LEU A 145 -21.91 15.36 -28.95
CA LEU A 145 -23.05 14.48 -29.25
C LEU A 145 -23.37 13.56 -28.06
N GLN A 146 -24.58 13.71 -27.50
CA GLN A 146 -25.08 12.90 -26.38
C GLN A 146 -25.33 11.44 -26.75
N GLU A 147 -25.79 11.17 -27.97
CA GLU A 147 -26.09 9.82 -28.46
C GLU A 147 -25.48 9.62 -29.86
N PRO A 148 -24.15 9.44 -29.98
CA PRO A 148 -23.47 9.33 -31.28
C PRO A 148 -23.98 8.16 -32.12
N GLY A 149 -24.47 7.10 -31.48
CA GLY A 149 -25.12 5.95 -32.12
C GLY A 149 -26.30 6.30 -33.04
N LYS A 150 -27.01 7.42 -32.81
CA LYS A 150 -28.11 7.89 -33.67
C LYS A 150 -27.64 8.43 -35.03
N TYR A 151 -26.37 8.80 -35.14
CA TYR A 151 -25.78 9.48 -36.30
C TYR A 151 -24.87 8.55 -37.12
N LEU A 152 -24.95 7.23 -36.88
CA LEU A 152 -24.12 6.23 -37.57
C LEU A 152 -24.57 5.96 -39.00
N ILE A 153 -23.65 6.10 -39.95
CA ILE A 153 -23.86 5.73 -41.36
C ILE A 153 -23.00 4.53 -41.77
N CYS A 154 -23.47 3.76 -42.77
CA CYS A 154 -22.61 2.81 -43.48
C CYS A 154 -21.63 3.57 -44.36
N MET A 155 -20.34 3.24 -44.29
CA MET A 155 -19.32 3.80 -45.19
C MET A 155 -18.88 2.82 -46.29
N THR A 156 -19.38 1.58 -46.24
CA THR A 156 -19.14 0.54 -47.25
C THR A 156 -20.46 -0.16 -47.60
N SER A 157 -20.54 -0.75 -48.79
CA SER A 157 -21.71 -1.49 -49.30
C SER A 157 -21.98 -2.84 -48.60
N SER A 158 -21.31 -3.14 -47.48
CA SER A 158 -21.58 -4.31 -46.65
C SER A 158 -22.87 -4.13 -45.85
N VAL A 159 -23.89 -4.93 -46.17
CA VAL A 159 -25.23 -4.88 -45.52
C VAL A 159 -25.31 -5.71 -44.23
N ALA A 160 -24.24 -6.44 -43.88
CA ALA A 160 -24.22 -7.25 -42.65
C ALA A 160 -24.02 -6.37 -41.41
N PRO A 161 -24.84 -6.50 -40.35
CA PRO A 161 -24.68 -5.73 -39.11
C PRO A 161 -23.36 -6.10 -38.44
N ASN A 162 -22.50 -5.10 -38.18
CA ASN A 162 -21.24 -5.28 -37.48
C ASN A 162 -21.31 -4.57 -36.13
N LEU A 163 -21.78 -5.30 -35.11
CA LEU A 163 -21.96 -4.80 -33.75
C LEU A 163 -20.67 -4.21 -33.13
N SER A 164 -19.48 -4.64 -33.56
CA SER A 164 -18.23 -4.02 -33.11
C SER A 164 -18.04 -2.64 -33.75
N ALA A 165 -18.19 -2.52 -35.07
CA ALA A 165 -18.05 -1.24 -35.75
C ALA A 165 -19.13 -0.24 -35.34
N ASP A 166 -20.36 -0.72 -35.09
CA ASP A 166 -21.47 0.09 -34.58
C ASP A 166 -21.14 0.64 -33.18
N ARG A 167 -20.62 -0.20 -32.27
CA ARG A 167 -20.15 0.22 -30.93
C ARG A 167 -18.95 1.17 -31.01
N ASP A 168 -17.91 0.82 -31.77
CA ASP A 168 -16.64 1.54 -31.76
C ASP A 168 -16.76 2.97 -32.34
N ALA A 169 -17.68 3.19 -33.29
CA ALA A 169 -18.03 4.52 -33.79
C ALA A 169 -19.09 5.22 -32.93
N GLY A 170 -20.05 4.46 -32.40
CA GLY A 170 -21.17 4.94 -31.60
C GLY A 170 -20.89 5.20 -30.13
N GLU A 171 -19.65 4.95 -29.65
CA GLU A 171 -19.25 5.09 -28.25
C GLU A 171 -19.71 6.42 -27.63
N GLU A 172 -20.45 6.32 -26.53
CA GLU A 172 -21.10 7.42 -25.82
C GLU A 172 -20.15 8.08 -24.82
N HIS A 173 -19.17 7.33 -24.29
CA HIS A 173 -18.21 7.82 -23.30
C HIS A 173 -16.99 8.46 -23.98
N ILE A 174 -16.75 9.73 -23.68
CA ILE A 174 -15.71 10.53 -24.32
C ILE A 174 -14.30 9.96 -24.09
N ILE A 175 -13.94 9.57 -22.87
CA ILE A 175 -12.57 9.11 -22.56
C ILE A 175 -12.26 7.75 -23.23
N PRO A 176 -13.12 6.71 -23.17
CA PRO A 176 -12.98 5.49 -23.96
C PRO A 176 -12.92 5.72 -25.47
N PHE A 177 -13.74 6.64 -26.01
CA PHE A 177 -13.69 7.02 -27.42
C PHE A 177 -12.33 7.64 -27.80
N LEU A 178 -11.84 8.62 -27.03
CA LEU A 178 -10.55 9.27 -27.28
C LEU A 178 -9.37 8.32 -27.13
N PHE A 179 -9.39 7.41 -26.15
CA PHE A 179 -8.40 6.33 -26.03
C PHE A 179 -8.43 5.39 -27.25
N SER A 180 -9.61 5.02 -27.73
CA SER A 180 -9.77 4.20 -28.93
C SER A 180 -9.25 4.93 -30.19
N CYS A 181 -9.47 6.24 -30.28
CA CYS A 181 -8.88 7.09 -31.32
C CYS A 181 -7.35 7.11 -31.21
N PHE A 182 -6.78 7.24 -30.01
CA PHE A 182 -5.34 7.21 -29.76
C PHE A 182 -4.71 5.88 -30.19
N GLN A 183 -5.33 4.74 -29.83
CA GLN A 183 -4.91 3.42 -30.28
C GLN A 183 -4.94 3.29 -31.82
N ARG A 184 -5.95 3.86 -32.49
CA ARG A 184 -6.05 3.86 -33.96
C ARG A 184 -5.00 4.77 -34.59
N ALA A 185 -4.80 5.99 -34.06
CA ALA A 185 -3.74 6.90 -34.51
C ALA A 185 -2.34 6.28 -34.37
N LYS A 186 -2.02 5.67 -33.22
CA LYS A 186 -0.76 4.95 -32.99
C LYS A 186 -0.56 3.81 -34.01
N LYS A 187 -1.61 3.07 -34.35
CA LYS A 187 -1.58 2.01 -35.38
C LYS A 187 -1.46 2.54 -36.81
N GLU A 188 -1.95 3.75 -37.10
CA GLU A 188 -1.77 4.40 -38.41
C GLU A 188 -0.35 4.97 -38.55
N VAL A 189 0.21 5.61 -37.52
CA VAL A 189 1.59 6.13 -37.49
C VAL A 189 2.63 5.07 -37.89
N THR A 190 2.41 3.79 -37.56
CA THR A 190 3.31 2.68 -37.95
C THR A 190 3.09 2.11 -39.36
N LYS A 191 2.07 2.57 -40.10
CA LYS A 191 1.63 2.01 -41.38
C LYS A 191 1.62 3.02 -42.54
N VAL A 192 1.40 4.31 -42.25
CA VAL A 192 1.29 5.32 -43.28
C VAL A 192 2.64 5.57 -43.98
N PRO A 193 2.65 5.91 -45.28
CA PRO A 193 3.86 6.35 -45.97
C PRO A 193 4.45 7.64 -45.38
N GLU A 194 5.73 7.92 -45.66
CA GLU A 194 6.47 9.05 -45.07
C GLU A 194 5.80 10.42 -45.29
N ASN A 195 5.13 10.64 -46.43
CA ASN A 195 4.42 11.91 -46.70
C ASN A 195 3.16 12.08 -45.83
N LEU A 196 2.53 10.99 -45.38
CA LEU A 196 1.34 11.03 -44.53
C LEU A 196 1.65 10.93 -43.02
N LEU A 197 2.89 10.57 -42.67
CA LEU A 197 3.36 10.44 -41.28
C LEU A 197 3.14 11.71 -40.42
N PRO A 198 3.43 12.95 -40.90
CA PRO A 198 3.21 14.16 -40.10
C PRO A 198 1.73 14.34 -39.71
N TYR A 199 0.81 14.00 -40.63
CA TYR A 199 -0.62 14.08 -40.41
C TYR A 199 -1.11 13.02 -39.41
N ALA A 200 -0.61 11.78 -39.50
CA ALA A 200 -0.92 10.73 -38.53
C ALA A 200 -0.43 11.09 -37.11
N VAL A 201 0.76 11.67 -37.00
CA VAL A 201 1.31 12.19 -35.73
C VAL A 201 0.46 13.35 -35.21
N ARG A 202 0.02 14.28 -36.07
CA ARG A 202 -0.92 15.35 -35.68
C ARG A 202 -2.26 14.79 -35.20
N CYS A 203 -2.79 13.73 -35.81
CA CYS A 203 -3.98 13.04 -35.30
C CYS A 203 -3.77 12.40 -33.92
N LYS A 204 -2.61 11.78 -33.65
CA LYS A 204 -2.28 11.30 -32.28
C LYS A 204 -2.29 12.47 -31.30
N ALA A 205 -1.60 13.58 -31.62
CA ALA A 205 -1.57 14.77 -30.78
C ALA A 205 -2.96 15.38 -30.53
N LEU A 206 -3.85 15.39 -31.53
CA LEU A 206 -5.24 15.85 -31.38
C LEU A 206 -6.04 14.99 -30.38
N THR A 207 -5.82 13.67 -30.32
CA THR A 207 -6.49 12.81 -29.31
C THR A 207 -6.07 13.16 -27.88
N VAL A 208 -4.78 13.47 -27.68
CA VAL A 208 -4.22 13.89 -26.38
C VAL A 208 -4.71 15.30 -26.02
N SER A 209 -4.67 16.24 -26.96
CA SER A 209 -5.15 17.62 -26.80
C SER A 209 -6.64 17.66 -26.42
N ASN A 210 -7.49 16.90 -27.11
CA ASN A 210 -8.91 16.83 -26.79
C ASN A 210 -9.15 16.14 -25.44
N SER A 211 -8.38 15.12 -25.09
CA SER A 211 -8.46 14.49 -23.76
C SER A 211 -8.09 15.48 -22.64
N ARG A 212 -7.07 16.30 -22.86
CA ARG A 212 -6.71 17.42 -21.97
C ARG A 212 -7.87 18.41 -21.83
N THR A 213 -8.46 18.88 -22.93
CA THR A 213 -9.59 19.82 -22.90
C THR A 213 -10.81 19.27 -22.14
N VAL A 214 -11.15 18.00 -22.38
CA VAL A 214 -12.22 17.28 -21.67
C VAL A 214 -11.96 17.19 -20.17
N LEU A 215 -10.71 16.97 -19.77
CA LEU A 215 -10.30 16.90 -18.36
C LEU A 215 -10.21 18.27 -17.68
N LEU A 216 -9.91 19.34 -18.42
CA LEU A 216 -9.87 20.71 -17.91
C LEU A 216 -11.25 21.38 -17.83
N THR A 217 -12.19 21.01 -18.72
CA THR A 217 -13.50 21.65 -18.84
C THR A 217 -14.65 20.63 -19.00
N PRO A 218 -14.82 19.70 -18.05
CA PRO A 218 -15.82 18.64 -18.15
C PRO A 218 -17.27 19.17 -18.22
N GLU A 219 -17.54 20.38 -17.73
CA GLU A 219 -18.88 21.00 -17.68
C GLU A 219 -19.45 21.30 -19.07
N ILE A 220 -18.60 21.41 -20.09
CA ILE A 220 -19.01 21.58 -21.49
C ILE A 220 -19.75 20.32 -21.99
N TYR A 221 -19.37 19.16 -21.47
CA TYR A 221 -19.83 17.85 -21.92
C TYR A 221 -20.98 17.36 -21.04
N GLN A 222 -22.19 17.83 -21.34
CA GLN A 222 -23.40 17.48 -20.59
C GLN A 222 -23.58 15.95 -20.50
N GLY A 223 -24.07 15.47 -19.36
CA GLY A 223 -24.36 14.04 -19.14
C GLY A 223 -23.14 13.13 -18.93
N GLN A 224 -21.90 13.64 -19.03
CA GLN A 224 -20.67 12.84 -18.97
C GLN A 224 -20.01 12.90 -17.59
N ASP A 225 -19.77 11.73 -16.98
CA ASP A 225 -18.92 11.59 -15.78
C ASP A 225 -17.48 11.29 -16.21
N VAL A 226 -16.76 12.34 -16.64
CA VAL A 226 -15.37 12.24 -17.13
C VAL A 226 -14.42 11.61 -16.08
N PRO A 227 -14.45 11.98 -14.79
CA PRO A 227 -13.61 11.33 -13.77
C PRO A 227 -13.90 9.84 -13.62
N ALA A 228 -15.17 9.41 -13.65
CA ALA A 228 -15.51 7.99 -13.59
C ALA A 228 -15.03 7.22 -14.83
N GLN A 229 -15.21 7.77 -16.03
CA GLN A 229 -14.71 7.16 -17.26
C GLN A 229 -13.18 6.97 -17.24
N LEU A 230 -12.45 7.95 -16.70
CA LEU A 230 -11.00 7.83 -16.53
C LEU A 230 -10.63 6.73 -15.54
N VAL A 231 -11.32 6.64 -14.39
CA VAL A 231 -11.13 5.53 -13.44
C VAL A 231 -11.41 4.17 -14.11
N ASP A 232 -12.50 4.06 -14.87
CA ASP A 232 -12.88 2.80 -15.53
C ASP A 232 -11.88 2.39 -16.61
N LEU A 233 -11.41 3.32 -17.44
CA LEU A 233 -10.32 3.08 -18.40
C LEU A 233 -9.04 2.58 -17.72
N MET A 234 -8.66 3.17 -16.59
CA MET A 234 -7.47 2.73 -15.83
C MET A 234 -7.65 1.32 -15.24
N LEU A 235 -8.85 0.98 -14.74
CA LEU A 235 -9.17 -0.35 -14.21
C LEU A 235 -9.18 -1.43 -15.29
N GLU A 236 -9.69 -1.12 -16.48
CA GLU A 236 -9.63 -2.00 -17.64
C GLU A 236 -8.19 -2.19 -18.12
N GLY A 237 -7.42 -1.10 -18.22
CA GLY A 237 -6.01 -1.12 -18.59
C GLY A 237 -5.17 -2.03 -17.69
N LEU A 238 -5.39 -1.99 -16.37
CA LEU A 238 -4.68 -2.83 -15.38
C LEU A 238 -5.07 -4.31 -15.42
N ARG A 239 -6.24 -4.65 -15.98
CA ARG A 239 -6.73 -6.04 -16.12
C ARG A 239 -6.49 -6.63 -17.51
N GLY A 240 -6.34 -5.79 -18.53
CA GLY A 240 -6.29 -6.17 -19.93
C GLY A 240 -4.89 -6.27 -20.54
N ALA A 241 -4.84 -6.69 -21.80
CA ALA A 241 -3.59 -6.74 -22.58
C ALA A 241 -3.08 -5.34 -23.01
N TYR A 242 -3.86 -4.29 -22.78
CA TYR A 242 -3.60 -2.92 -23.25
C TYR A 242 -2.94 -2.02 -22.21
N PHE A 243 -2.41 -2.57 -21.10
CA PHE A 243 -1.80 -1.79 -20.01
C PHE A 243 -0.72 -0.79 -20.50
N GLU A 244 0.13 -1.20 -21.43
CA GLU A 244 1.17 -0.33 -22.01
C GLU A 244 0.57 0.82 -22.83
N GLU A 245 -0.49 0.55 -23.62
CA GLU A 245 -1.16 1.57 -24.43
C GLU A 245 -1.95 2.57 -23.56
N VAL A 246 -2.60 2.10 -22.49
CA VAL A 246 -3.27 2.96 -21.50
C VAL A 246 -2.23 3.80 -20.74
N SER A 247 -1.09 3.22 -20.36
CA SER A 247 -0.03 3.95 -19.67
C SER A 247 0.56 5.05 -20.54
N GLU A 248 0.86 4.77 -21.82
CA GLU A 248 1.36 5.77 -22.78
C GLU A 248 0.34 6.90 -23.00
N PHE A 249 -0.95 6.58 -23.14
CA PHE A 249 -2.01 7.58 -23.29
C PHE A 249 -2.11 8.51 -22.08
N LEU A 250 -2.01 7.95 -20.87
CA LEU A 250 -2.03 8.72 -19.63
C LEU A 250 -0.76 9.56 -19.45
N GLU A 251 0.40 9.04 -19.83
CA GLU A 251 1.68 9.80 -19.79
C GLU A 251 1.64 10.99 -20.75
N ASP A 252 1.19 10.80 -22.00
CA ASP A 252 1.00 11.87 -22.99
C ASP A 252 0.00 12.95 -22.46
N ILE A 253 -1.10 12.53 -21.82
CA ILE A 253 -2.09 13.45 -21.21
C ILE A 253 -1.50 14.23 -20.02
N ILE A 254 -0.74 13.56 -19.14
CA ILE A 254 -0.12 14.20 -17.97
C ILE A 254 0.92 15.23 -18.43
N GLU A 255 1.73 14.92 -19.43
CA GLU A 255 2.67 15.87 -20.02
C GLU A 255 1.94 17.10 -20.59
N ALA A 256 0.86 16.89 -21.34
CA ALA A 256 0.05 17.98 -21.88
C ALA A 256 -0.64 18.82 -20.80
N LEU A 257 -1.10 18.22 -19.70
CA LEU A 257 -1.69 18.93 -18.55
C LEU A 257 -0.66 19.73 -17.74
N LEU A 258 0.60 19.28 -17.68
CA LEU A 258 1.68 19.97 -16.96
C LEU A 258 2.37 21.07 -17.79
N ALA A 259 2.21 21.04 -19.12
CA ALA A 259 2.81 22.03 -20.03
C ALA A 259 2.10 23.40 -20.02
N ASP A 260 0.82 23.44 -19.65
CA ASP A 260 -0.03 24.63 -19.67
C ASP A 260 -1.00 24.60 -18.47
N GLU A 261 -0.70 25.44 -17.47
CA GLU A 261 -1.45 25.62 -16.22
C GLU A 261 -2.41 26.85 -16.27
N GLU A 262 -2.74 27.42 -17.45
CA GLU A 262 -3.49 28.69 -17.51
C GLU A 262 -4.96 28.59 -17.07
N VAL A 263 -5.58 27.40 -17.15
CA VAL A 263 -7.02 27.20 -16.87
C VAL A 263 -7.26 26.53 -15.51
N HIS A 264 -6.72 25.32 -15.33
CA HIS A 264 -6.82 24.53 -14.10
C HIS A 264 -5.50 23.81 -13.84
N THR A 265 -5.14 23.65 -12.57
CA THR A 265 -3.92 22.93 -12.22
C THR A 265 -4.13 21.41 -12.35
N PHE A 266 -3.06 20.66 -12.63
CA PHE A 266 -3.10 19.19 -12.62
C PHE A 266 -3.68 18.60 -11.31
N SER A 267 -3.55 19.32 -10.18
CA SER A 267 -4.13 18.89 -8.90
C SER A 267 -5.66 18.99 -8.87
N GLU A 268 -6.23 20.02 -9.50
CA GLU A 268 -7.68 20.24 -9.59
C GLU A 268 -8.33 19.20 -10.52
N VAL A 269 -7.69 18.90 -11.65
CA VAL A 269 -8.14 17.88 -12.61
C VAL A 269 -8.15 16.48 -12.00
N PHE A 270 -7.12 16.11 -11.24
CA PHE A 270 -6.99 14.74 -10.71
C PHE A 270 -7.69 14.51 -9.37
N GLN A 271 -8.15 15.57 -8.68
CA GLN A 271 -8.88 15.42 -7.42
C GLN A 271 -10.23 14.68 -7.59
N PRO A 272 -11.11 15.04 -8.54
CA PRO A 272 -12.36 14.31 -8.81
C PRO A 272 -12.16 12.82 -9.11
N VAL A 273 -11.03 12.44 -9.71
CA VAL A 273 -10.67 11.02 -9.96
C VAL A 273 -10.51 10.27 -8.64
N PHE A 274 -9.91 10.90 -7.62
CA PHE A 274 -9.80 10.33 -6.29
C PHE A 274 -11.09 10.44 -5.46
N ASP A 275 -11.97 11.40 -5.74
CA ASP A 275 -13.32 11.46 -5.16
C ASP A 275 -14.16 10.26 -5.63
N VAL A 276 -14.13 9.93 -6.93
CA VAL A 276 -14.77 8.72 -7.47
C VAL A 276 -14.20 7.44 -6.85
N LEU A 277 -12.89 7.35 -6.65
CA LEU A 277 -12.28 6.20 -5.97
C LEU A 277 -12.68 6.10 -4.49
N LEU A 278 -12.80 7.22 -3.78
CA LEU A 278 -13.29 7.27 -2.40
C LEU A 278 -14.73 6.77 -2.32
N GLU A 279 -15.61 7.26 -3.19
CA GLU A 279 -17.01 6.86 -3.25
C GLU A 279 -17.19 5.37 -3.62
N ARG A 280 -16.36 4.84 -4.51
CA ARG A 280 -16.42 3.42 -4.93
C ARG A 280 -15.79 2.45 -3.90
N VAL A 281 -14.85 2.90 -3.08
CA VAL A 281 -14.12 2.05 -2.12
C VAL A 281 -14.76 2.00 -0.72
N LYS A 282 -15.45 3.07 -0.29
CA LYS A 282 -15.95 3.22 1.10
C LYS A 282 -16.86 2.09 1.61
N ASP A 283 -17.59 1.44 0.72
CA ASP A 283 -18.55 0.40 1.08
C ASP A 283 -18.02 -1.03 0.92
N LEU A 284 -16.80 -1.20 0.38
CA LEU A 284 -16.22 -2.52 0.10
C LEU A 284 -15.75 -3.25 1.37
N ASP A 285 -15.80 -4.58 1.32
CA ASP A 285 -15.29 -5.47 2.37
C ASP A 285 -13.98 -6.15 1.98
N LEU A 286 -13.21 -6.53 2.99
CA LEU A 286 -11.88 -7.16 2.88
C LEU A 286 -11.83 -8.35 1.90
N CYS A 287 -12.89 -9.16 1.81
CA CYS A 287 -12.92 -10.36 0.97
C CYS A 287 -13.39 -10.13 -0.47
N GLN A 288 -13.71 -8.89 -0.86
CA GLN A 288 -14.25 -8.59 -2.19
C GLN A 288 -13.10 -8.39 -3.21
N MET A 289 -13.10 -9.16 -4.30
CA MET A 289 -12.06 -9.06 -5.35
C MET A 289 -11.94 -7.66 -5.96
N LEU A 290 -13.05 -6.90 -5.99
CA LEU A 290 -13.08 -5.54 -6.53
C LEU A 290 -12.19 -4.58 -5.73
N LEU A 291 -12.11 -4.72 -4.40
CA LEU A 291 -11.23 -3.94 -3.52
C LEU A 291 -9.77 -4.03 -3.99
N TYR A 292 -9.29 -5.24 -4.26
CA TYR A 292 -7.91 -5.47 -4.69
C TYR A 292 -7.60 -4.83 -6.05
N THR A 293 -8.60 -4.67 -6.92
CA THR A 293 -8.42 -3.95 -8.19
C THR A 293 -8.25 -2.44 -7.96
N TYR A 294 -9.03 -1.83 -7.06
CA TYR A 294 -8.82 -0.43 -6.68
C TYR A 294 -7.47 -0.23 -5.97
N LEU A 295 -7.01 -1.20 -5.18
CA LEU A 295 -5.66 -1.16 -4.59
C LEU A 295 -4.56 -1.25 -5.65
N ASP A 296 -4.73 -2.06 -6.70
CA ASP A 296 -3.79 -2.12 -7.83
C ASP A 296 -3.77 -0.82 -8.64
N LEU A 297 -4.91 -0.16 -8.80
CA LEU A 297 -5.00 1.19 -9.36
C LEU A 297 -4.25 2.22 -8.51
N LEU A 298 -4.43 2.20 -7.18
CA LEU A 298 -3.69 3.09 -6.28
C LEU A 298 -2.18 2.76 -6.26
N LEU A 299 -1.79 1.51 -6.49
CA LEU A 299 -0.37 1.13 -6.65
C LEU A 299 0.23 1.69 -7.94
N TYR A 300 -0.55 1.81 -9.02
CA TYR A 300 -0.15 2.55 -10.22
C TYR A 300 -0.03 4.06 -9.90
N CYS A 301 -1.08 4.67 -9.31
CA CYS A 301 -1.10 6.09 -8.96
C CYS A 301 0.06 6.52 -8.03
N THR A 302 0.47 5.66 -7.09
CA THR A 302 1.60 5.93 -6.19
C THR A 302 2.98 5.69 -6.80
N ARG A 303 3.07 5.12 -8.01
CA ARG A 303 4.32 4.98 -8.78
C ARG A 303 4.54 6.12 -9.77
N GLN A 304 3.46 6.67 -10.33
CA GLN A 304 3.55 7.84 -11.22
C GLN A 304 3.84 9.09 -10.37
N LYS A 305 4.88 9.85 -10.72
CA LYS A 305 5.49 10.93 -9.92
C LYS A 305 4.52 12.05 -9.54
N ASP A 306 3.63 12.42 -10.45
CA ASP A 306 2.82 13.63 -10.38
C ASP A 306 1.43 13.31 -9.83
N ILE A 307 0.81 12.21 -10.27
CA ILE A 307 -0.37 11.61 -9.62
C ILE A 307 -0.08 11.36 -8.13
N ALA A 308 1.09 10.82 -7.77
CA ALA A 308 1.46 10.58 -6.38
C ALA A 308 1.57 11.89 -5.55
N LYS A 309 2.03 13.00 -6.15
CA LYS A 309 2.03 14.31 -5.45
C LYS A 309 0.60 14.77 -5.18
N VAL A 310 -0.31 14.63 -6.15
CA VAL A 310 -1.73 14.98 -5.96
C VAL A 310 -2.36 14.07 -4.91
N PHE A 311 -2.13 12.75 -4.98
CA PHE A 311 -2.63 11.78 -4.01
C PHE A 311 -2.23 12.13 -2.57
N VAL A 312 -0.96 12.43 -2.30
CA VAL A 312 -0.51 12.74 -0.93
C VAL A 312 -1.05 14.08 -0.42
N LYS A 313 -1.36 15.04 -1.31
CA LYS A 313 -2.10 16.27 -0.95
C LYS A 313 -3.59 15.97 -0.70
N TYR A 314 -4.21 15.16 -1.54
CA TYR A 314 -5.63 14.80 -1.45
C TYR A 314 -5.98 14.01 -0.18
N ILE A 315 -5.10 13.12 0.28
CA ILE A 315 -5.32 12.38 1.54
C ILE A 315 -5.07 13.22 2.81
N GLN A 316 -4.79 14.53 2.72
CA GLN A 316 -4.72 15.37 3.92
C GLN A 316 -6.13 15.58 4.49
N PRO A 317 -6.35 15.41 5.80
CA PRO A 317 -7.67 15.63 6.40
C PRO A 317 -8.03 17.12 6.42
N GLN A 318 -9.34 17.41 6.37
CA GLN A 318 -9.88 18.77 6.48
C GLN A 318 -9.49 19.45 7.81
N ASP A 319 -9.37 18.69 8.89
CA ASP A 319 -8.85 19.14 10.20
C ASP A 319 -7.77 18.16 10.67
N PRO A 320 -6.47 18.51 10.55
CA PRO A 320 -5.34 17.69 11.00
C PRO A 320 -5.24 17.48 12.52
N THR A 321 -6.05 18.18 13.33
CA THR A 321 -6.07 17.98 14.80
C THR A 321 -7.06 16.91 15.24
N ASN A 322 -8.00 16.53 14.36
CA ASN A 322 -9.07 15.59 14.65
C ASN A 322 -8.74 14.19 14.11
N GLY A 323 -8.50 13.25 15.02
CA GLY A 323 -8.10 11.88 14.68
C GLY A 323 -9.10 11.14 13.78
N HIS A 324 -10.40 11.44 13.89
CA HIS A 324 -11.44 10.84 13.05
C HIS A 324 -11.45 11.38 11.61
N GLN A 325 -10.96 12.60 11.35
CA GLN A 325 -10.91 13.13 9.99
C GLN A 325 -9.90 12.38 9.12
N TYR A 326 -8.81 11.85 9.71
CA TYR A 326 -7.88 10.96 9.01
C TYR A 326 -8.59 9.72 8.43
N GLN A 327 -9.55 9.15 9.16
CA GLN A 327 -10.33 7.99 8.71
C GLN A 327 -11.25 8.29 7.52
N LYS A 328 -11.64 9.56 7.29
CA LYS A 328 -12.50 9.96 6.15
C LYS A 328 -11.74 10.19 4.85
N THR A 329 -10.42 10.26 4.90
CA THR A 329 -9.57 10.38 3.71
C THR A 329 -9.54 9.06 2.95
N LEU A 330 -9.26 9.05 1.63
CA LEU A 330 -9.20 7.82 0.84
C LEU A 330 -8.25 6.75 1.43
N LEU A 331 -7.06 7.16 1.90
CA LEU A 331 -6.16 6.23 2.59
C LEU A 331 -6.75 5.74 3.92
N GLY A 332 -7.45 6.60 4.68
CA GLY A 332 -8.05 6.23 5.96
C GLY A 332 -9.30 5.34 5.85
N VAL A 333 -10.08 5.50 4.79
CA VAL A 333 -11.19 4.62 4.44
C VAL A 333 -10.66 3.24 4.12
N ILE A 334 -9.64 3.14 3.25
CA ILE A 334 -8.95 1.87 2.96
C ILE A 334 -8.42 1.26 4.25
N LEU A 335 -7.65 1.99 5.06
CA LEU A 335 -7.11 1.50 6.33
C LEU A 335 -8.21 1.01 7.29
N SER A 336 -9.45 1.47 7.18
CA SER A 336 -10.55 1.03 8.04
C SER A 336 -11.23 -0.28 7.61
N ILE A 337 -10.94 -0.80 6.41
CA ILE A 337 -11.51 -2.07 5.92
C ILE A 337 -10.89 -3.25 6.68
N SER A 338 -11.72 -4.07 7.32
CA SER A 338 -11.27 -5.19 8.18
C SER A 338 -12.38 -6.21 8.40
N CYS A 339 -12.03 -7.35 9.02
CA CYS A 339 -12.99 -8.30 9.59
C CYS A 339 -13.52 -7.86 10.97
N LEU A 340 -13.02 -6.77 11.55
CA LEU A 340 -13.59 -6.16 12.76
C LEU A 340 -14.94 -5.48 12.46
N LEU A 341 -15.75 -5.24 13.49
CA LEU A 341 -17.03 -4.53 13.34
C LEU A 341 -16.80 -3.07 12.89
N ARG A 342 -17.51 -2.63 11.83
CA ARG A 342 -17.50 -1.22 11.38
C ARG A 342 -18.07 -0.26 12.45
N THR A 343 -19.03 -0.74 13.24
CA THR A 343 -19.63 0.00 14.36
C THR A 343 -19.58 -0.87 15.63
N PRO A 344 -18.99 -0.40 16.74
CA PRO A 344 -18.94 -1.16 17.98
C PRO A 344 -20.32 -1.67 18.43
N GLY A 345 -20.38 -2.92 18.88
CA GLY A 345 -21.62 -3.58 19.34
C GLY A 345 -22.63 -3.97 18.25
N VAL A 346 -22.54 -3.42 17.04
CA VAL A 346 -23.47 -3.74 15.93
C VAL A 346 -22.94 -4.92 15.12
N VAL A 347 -23.48 -6.11 15.40
CA VAL A 347 -23.18 -7.36 14.68
C VAL A 347 -24.14 -7.60 13.50
N GLU A 348 -25.22 -6.82 13.41
CA GLU A 348 -26.21 -6.91 12.34
C GLU A 348 -25.57 -6.57 10.98
N ASN A 349 -25.80 -7.44 9.99
CA ASN A 349 -25.15 -7.44 8.66
C ASN A 349 -23.62 -7.72 8.66
N HIS A 350 -23.01 -8.12 9.78
CA HIS A 350 -21.60 -8.50 9.77
C HIS A 350 -21.37 -9.86 9.10
N GLY A 351 -20.62 -9.89 7.99
CA GLY A 351 -20.45 -11.07 7.14
C GLY A 351 -19.54 -12.18 7.68
N TYR A 352 -18.94 -12.02 8.86
CA TYR A 352 -17.96 -12.95 9.44
C TYR A 352 -18.52 -13.67 10.68
N PHE A 353 -18.14 -14.95 10.84
CA PHE A 353 -18.51 -15.82 11.98
C PHE A 353 -20.00 -15.79 12.36
N LEU A 354 -20.87 -16.17 11.41
CA LEU A 354 -22.33 -16.22 11.58
C LEU A 354 -22.76 -17.39 12.50
N ASN A 355 -23.52 -17.09 13.55
CA ASN A 355 -24.03 -18.06 14.55
C ASN A 355 -22.93 -18.95 15.16
N PRO A 356 -21.89 -18.37 15.78
CA PRO A 356 -20.67 -19.08 16.15
C PRO A 356 -20.88 -20.18 17.21
N SER A 357 -21.97 -20.17 17.99
CA SER A 357 -22.28 -21.28 18.92
C SER A 357 -22.67 -22.59 18.20
N ARG A 358 -23.09 -22.49 16.93
CA ARG A 358 -23.52 -23.63 16.09
C ARG A 358 -22.43 -24.12 15.15
N SER A 359 -21.44 -23.28 14.86
CA SER A 359 -20.28 -23.63 14.03
C SER A 359 -19.38 -24.64 14.75
N SER A 360 -18.88 -25.62 14.02
CA SER A 360 -17.84 -26.52 14.52
C SER A 360 -16.50 -25.78 14.69
N PRO A 361 -15.61 -26.26 15.58
CA PRO A 361 -14.26 -25.70 15.71
C PRO A 361 -13.42 -25.77 14.42
N GLN A 362 -13.75 -26.68 13.49
CA GLN A 362 -13.10 -26.78 12.19
C GLN A 362 -13.56 -25.67 11.23
N GLU A 363 -14.87 -25.41 11.15
CA GLU A 363 -15.41 -24.31 10.33
C GLU A 363 -14.90 -22.94 10.80
N ILE A 364 -14.83 -22.72 12.13
CA ILE A 364 -14.26 -21.49 12.70
C ILE A 364 -12.79 -21.34 12.28
N LYS A 365 -11.99 -22.41 12.33
CA LYS A 365 -10.57 -22.38 11.89
C LYS A 365 -10.42 -22.15 10.39
N VAL A 366 -11.28 -22.72 9.55
CA VAL A 366 -11.28 -22.46 8.10
C VAL A 366 -11.61 -20.99 7.82
N GLN A 367 -12.62 -20.43 8.50
CA GLN A 367 -12.97 -19.03 8.35
C GLN A 367 -11.87 -18.08 8.85
N GLU A 368 -11.23 -18.39 9.98
CA GLU A 368 -10.05 -17.67 10.48
C GLU A 368 -8.91 -17.69 9.44
N SER A 369 -8.58 -18.85 8.86
CA SER A 369 -7.56 -18.99 7.82
C SER A 369 -7.90 -18.24 6.52
N ASN A 370 -9.17 -18.20 6.13
CA ASN A 370 -9.62 -17.43 4.96
C ASN A 370 -9.42 -15.93 5.19
N ILE A 371 -9.81 -15.43 6.36
CA ILE A 371 -9.60 -14.03 6.77
C ILE A 371 -8.11 -13.69 6.74
N HIS A 372 -7.25 -14.54 7.32
CA HIS A 372 -5.80 -14.35 7.31
C HIS A 372 -5.22 -14.21 5.89
N GLN A 373 -5.67 -15.04 4.94
CA GLN A 373 -5.20 -14.95 3.55
C GLN A 373 -5.53 -13.59 2.91
N PHE A 374 -6.75 -13.07 3.11
CA PHE A 374 -7.14 -11.75 2.60
C PHE A 374 -6.41 -10.61 3.33
N MET A 375 -6.25 -10.70 4.66
CA MET A 375 -5.48 -9.73 5.45
C MET A 375 -4.03 -9.64 5.00
N ALA A 376 -3.33 -10.77 4.82
CA ALA A 376 -1.94 -10.80 4.37
C ALA A 376 -1.76 -10.14 3.00
N GLN A 377 -2.66 -10.41 2.05
CA GLN A 377 -2.66 -9.75 0.74
C GLN A 377 -2.93 -8.24 0.87
N PHE A 378 -3.91 -7.85 1.69
CA PHE A 378 -4.31 -6.47 1.91
C PHE A 378 -3.21 -5.63 2.55
N HIS A 379 -2.56 -6.14 3.59
CA HIS A 379 -1.43 -5.51 4.27
C HIS A 379 -0.21 -5.35 3.36
N GLU A 380 0.08 -6.31 2.49
CA GLU A 380 1.16 -6.19 1.50
C GLU A 380 0.85 -5.10 0.46
N LYS A 381 -0.41 -4.92 0.01
CA LYS A 381 -0.80 -3.79 -0.85
C LYS A 381 -0.62 -2.44 -0.13
N ILE A 382 -1.06 -2.29 1.12
CA ILE A 382 -0.88 -1.05 1.90
C ILE A 382 0.61 -0.75 2.13
N TYR A 383 1.41 -1.76 2.49
CA TYR A 383 2.86 -1.63 2.59
C TYR A 383 3.49 -1.13 1.29
N GLN A 384 3.08 -1.68 0.14
CA GLN A 384 3.57 -1.25 -1.17
C GLN A 384 3.17 0.21 -1.48
N LEU A 385 1.93 0.64 -1.17
CA LEU A 385 1.50 2.04 -1.31
C LEU A 385 2.40 2.99 -0.50
N LEU A 386 2.57 2.72 0.81
CA LEU A 386 3.42 3.55 1.67
C LEU A 386 4.89 3.53 1.22
N LYS A 387 5.40 2.37 0.81
CA LYS A 387 6.77 2.23 0.32
C LYS A 387 7.01 3.03 -0.96
N ASN A 388 6.10 2.99 -1.93
CA ASN A 388 6.20 3.77 -3.16
C ASN A 388 6.35 5.26 -2.81
N LEU A 389 5.43 5.80 -2.01
CA LEU A 389 5.40 7.20 -1.59
C LEU A 389 6.66 7.63 -0.81
N LEU A 390 7.22 6.75 0.04
CA LEU A 390 8.46 7.00 0.77
C LEU A 390 9.73 6.98 -0.11
N GLN A 391 9.67 6.36 -1.30
CA GLN A 391 10.81 6.16 -2.19
C GLN A 391 10.80 7.05 -3.44
N LEU A 392 9.63 7.58 -3.83
CA LEU A 392 9.41 8.26 -5.11
C LEU A 392 10.08 9.64 -5.21
N SER A 393 9.96 10.48 -4.17
CA SER A 393 10.62 11.78 -4.12
C SER A 393 10.81 12.29 -2.67
N PRO A 394 11.73 13.24 -2.42
CA PRO A 394 11.89 13.84 -1.10
C PRO A 394 10.61 14.54 -0.59
N ASP A 395 9.85 15.19 -1.49
CA ASP A 395 8.61 15.87 -1.12
C ASP A 395 7.47 14.90 -0.81
N THR A 396 7.27 13.85 -1.61
CA THR A 396 6.26 12.82 -1.31
C THR A 396 6.58 12.09 -0.01
N LYS A 397 7.86 11.76 0.22
CA LYS A 397 8.36 11.21 1.49
C LYS A 397 8.07 12.14 2.67
N HIS A 398 8.38 13.43 2.58
CA HIS A 398 8.11 14.40 3.64
C HIS A 398 6.60 14.52 3.93
N LEU A 399 5.76 14.62 2.89
CA LEU A 399 4.32 14.77 3.06
C LEU A 399 3.66 13.50 3.65
N ILE A 400 4.07 12.29 3.26
CA ILE A 400 3.52 11.05 3.84
C ILE A 400 4.01 10.82 5.28
N LEU A 401 5.26 11.18 5.61
CA LEU A 401 5.75 11.13 7.00
C LEU A 401 5.06 12.19 7.88
N SER A 402 4.79 13.37 7.33
CA SER A 402 3.99 14.42 8.00
C SER A 402 2.56 13.94 8.26
N TRP A 403 1.93 13.30 7.27
CA TRP A 403 0.62 12.67 7.41
C TRP A 403 0.61 11.63 8.53
N LEU A 404 1.60 10.72 8.56
CA LEU A 404 1.75 9.71 9.61
C LEU A 404 1.95 10.34 10.99
N GLY A 405 2.90 11.27 11.13
CA GLY A 405 3.20 11.93 12.41
C GLY A 405 2.04 12.74 12.96
N ASN A 406 1.32 13.46 12.10
CA ASN A 406 0.11 14.20 12.48
C ASN A 406 -1.07 13.26 12.82
N CYS A 407 -1.28 12.20 12.02
CA CYS A 407 -2.32 11.21 12.25
C CYS A 407 -2.16 10.54 13.63
N LEU A 408 -0.94 10.11 13.96
CA LEU A 408 -0.65 9.48 15.25
C LEU A 408 -0.82 10.47 16.41
N HIS A 409 -0.41 11.73 16.23
CA HIS A 409 -0.56 12.76 17.26
C HIS A 409 -2.04 13.12 17.54
N ALA A 410 -2.84 13.33 16.49
CA ALA A 410 -4.29 13.59 16.59
C ALA A 410 -5.05 12.43 17.27
N ASN A 411 -4.48 11.24 17.24
CA ASN A 411 -5.02 10.02 17.84
C ASN A 411 -4.35 9.60 19.16
N ALA A 412 -3.41 10.38 19.69
CA ALA A 412 -2.68 10.08 20.94
C ALA A 412 -3.58 9.88 22.17
N GLY A 413 -4.82 10.40 22.13
CA GLY A 413 -5.84 10.12 23.14
C GLY A 413 -6.21 8.65 23.28
N ARG A 414 -6.09 7.83 22.21
CA ARG A 414 -6.45 6.41 22.19
C ARG A 414 -5.65 5.55 23.19
N GLY A 415 -4.40 5.94 23.50
CA GLY A 415 -3.52 5.22 24.44
C GLY A 415 -3.73 5.60 25.92
N LYS A 416 -4.59 6.57 26.23
CA LYS A 416 -4.77 7.05 27.61
C LYS A 416 -5.81 6.22 28.35
N ILE A 417 -5.57 5.93 29.63
CA ILE A 417 -6.41 5.07 30.48
C ILE A 417 -7.91 5.48 30.46
N TRP A 418 -8.21 6.78 30.44
CA TRP A 418 -9.59 7.27 30.39
C TRP A 418 -10.32 6.90 29.09
N ALA A 419 -9.62 6.70 27.96
CA ALA A 419 -10.22 6.20 26.73
C ALA A 419 -10.85 4.80 26.90
N ASN A 420 -10.38 4.00 27.86
CA ASN A 420 -11.03 2.72 28.21
C ASN A 420 -12.25 2.85 29.12
N GLN A 421 -12.61 4.07 29.54
CA GLN A 421 -13.65 4.38 30.53
C GLN A 421 -14.72 5.36 30.02
N VAL A 422 -14.46 6.09 28.93
CA VAL A 422 -15.43 7.03 28.35
C VAL A 422 -16.49 6.28 27.52
N PRO A 423 -17.77 6.70 27.56
CA PRO A 423 -18.80 6.17 26.66
C PRO A 423 -18.39 6.22 25.18
N GLU A 424 -18.75 5.18 24.42
CA GLU A 424 -18.35 4.99 23.00
C GLU A 424 -18.70 6.18 22.08
N ILE A 425 -19.66 7.01 22.46
CA ILE A 425 -20.00 8.27 21.75
C ILE A 425 -18.77 9.17 21.57
N PHE A 426 -17.86 9.22 22.54
CA PHE A 426 -16.63 10.02 22.44
C PHE A 426 -15.49 9.31 21.68
N MET A 427 -15.63 8.02 21.32
CA MET A 427 -14.68 7.37 20.41
C MET A 427 -14.75 7.92 18.98
N GLN A 428 -15.86 8.59 18.63
CA GLN A 428 -16.08 9.21 17.32
C GLN A 428 -15.13 10.38 17.01
N THR A 429 -14.27 10.80 17.95
CA THR A 429 -13.20 11.79 17.70
C THR A 429 -11.89 11.17 17.21
N TYR A 430 -11.78 9.84 17.19
CA TYR A 430 -10.57 9.11 16.80
C TYR A 430 -10.82 8.19 15.60
N ALA A 431 -9.74 7.79 14.93
CA ALA A 431 -9.82 6.74 13.91
C ALA A 431 -10.03 5.35 14.55
N SER A 432 -10.66 4.45 13.80
CA SER A 432 -11.08 3.12 14.23
C SER A 432 -9.92 2.19 14.64
N ASP A 433 -10.24 1.13 15.39
CA ASP A 433 -9.23 0.12 15.73
C ASP A 433 -8.75 -0.66 14.49
N SER A 434 -9.61 -0.85 13.48
CA SER A 434 -9.25 -1.38 12.14
C SER A 434 -8.16 -0.55 11.46
N PHE A 435 -8.32 0.78 11.45
CA PHE A 435 -7.35 1.71 10.90
C PHE A 435 -5.96 1.51 11.51
N PHE A 436 -5.89 1.43 12.83
CA PHE A 436 -4.62 1.29 13.55
C PHE A 436 -3.98 -0.09 13.39
N LEU A 437 -4.79 -1.15 13.31
CA LEU A 437 -4.30 -2.51 13.04
C LEU A 437 -3.66 -2.60 11.65
N ASN A 438 -4.37 -2.14 10.62
CA ASN A 438 -3.91 -2.20 9.24
C ASN A 438 -2.70 -1.28 8.98
N LEU A 439 -2.70 -0.07 9.58
CA LEU A 439 -1.54 0.82 9.54
C LEU A 439 -0.34 0.19 10.26
N GLY A 440 -0.56 -0.39 11.45
CA GLY A 440 0.46 -1.09 12.23
C GLY A 440 1.11 -2.23 11.46
N ALA A 441 0.32 -3.05 10.75
CA ALA A 441 0.84 -4.13 9.91
C ALA A 441 1.70 -3.63 8.74
N ALA A 442 1.29 -2.55 8.06
CA ALA A 442 2.08 -1.96 6.97
C ALA A 442 3.38 -1.30 7.46
N LEU A 443 3.35 -0.60 8.60
CA LEU A 443 4.55 -0.02 9.22
C LEU A 443 5.49 -1.11 9.76
N LEU A 444 4.96 -2.17 10.39
CA LEU A 444 5.70 -3.38 10.75
C LEU A 444 6.48 -3.97 9.57
N ARG A 445 5.86 -3.98 8.38
CA ARG A 445 6.49 -4.46 7.14
C ARG A 445 7.63 -3.55 6.67
N LEU A 446 7.50 -2.23 6.83
CA LEU A 446 8.59 -1.25 6.57
C LEU A 446 9.78 -1.39 7.55
N CYS A 447 9.58 -1.95 8.74
CA CYS A 447 10.66 -2.21 9.72
C CYS A 447 11.47 -3.48 9.43
N GLN A 448 10.90 -4.49 8.74
CA GLN A 448 11.56 -5.78 8.50
C GLN A 448 12.98 -5.73 7.88
N PRO A 449 13.35 -4.74 7.02
CA PRO A 449 14.72 -4.62 6.52
C PRO A 449 15.79 -4.39 7.60
N PHE A 450 15.41 -3.89 8.78
CA PHE A 450 16.32 -3.69 9.92
C PHE A 450 15.96 -4.53 11.16
N CYS A 451 14.79 -5.14 11.25
CA CYS A 451 14.42 -6.09 12.30
C CYS A 451 15.02 -7.49 12.07
N LYS A 452 16.35 -7.58 12.09
CA LYS A 452 17.09 -8.85 11.98
C LYS A 452 18.03 -9.03 13.19
N PRO A 453 18.31 -10.26 13.63
CA PRO A 453 19.29 -10.49 14.69
C PRO A 453 20.61 -9.78 14.39
N LYS A 454 21.08 -8.97 15.36
CA LYS A 454 22.35 -8.21 15.26
C LYS A 454 22.44 -7.23 14.08
N SER A 455 21.31 -6.70 13.61
CA SER A 455 21.24 -5.69 12.54
C SER A 455 21.97 -4.39 12.90
N ALA A 456 23.07 -4.10 12.20
CA ALA A 456 23.80 -2.84 12.35
C ALA A 456 22.95 -1.59 12.02
N ARG A 457 21.96 -1.74 11.12
CA ARG A 457 21.01 -0.66 10.78
C ARG A 457 20.11 -0.29 11.96
N LEU A 458 19.69 -1.26 12.77
CA LEU A 458 18.87 -1.01 13.96
C LEU A 458 19.59 -0.12 14.98
N LEU A 459 20.90 -0.34 15.15
CA LEU A 459 21.74 0.43 16.06
C LEU A 459 22.06 1.86 15.56
N THR A 460 21.53 2.25 14.39
CA THR A 460 21.50 3.66 13.96
C THR A 460 20.30 4.44 14.54
N PHE A 461 19.42 3.79 15.31
CA PHE A 461 18.34 4.45 16.04
C PHE A 461 18.88 5.52 16.97
N ASN A 462 18.32 6.73 16.92
CA ASN A 462 18.66 7.80 17.85
C ASN A 462 17.49 8.11 18.81
N PRO A 463 17.58 7.73 20.10
CA PRO A 463 16.56 8.02 21.10
C PRO A 463 16.24 9.51 21.27
N THR A 464 17.18 10.44 20.99
CA THR A 464 16.91 11.88 21.18
C THR A 464 15.81 12.42 20.27
N TYR A 465 15.41 11.67 19.24
CA TYR A 465 14.20 11.94 18.45
C TYR A 465 12.94 12.10 19.32
N CYS A 466 12.78 11.26 20.35
CA CYS A 466 11.62 11.31 21.24
C CYS A 466 11.67 12.47 22.24
N ALA A 467 12.85 13.06 22.47
CA ALA A 467 13.03 14.23 23.31
C ALA A 467 12.91 15.57 22.54
N LEU A 468 12.64 15.49 21.24
CA LEU A 468 12.47 16.67 20.38
C LEU A 468 11.14 17.37 20.70
N ARG A 469 11.22 18.63 21.12
CA ARG A 469 10.05 19.49 21.36
C ARG A 469 9.39 19.90 20.04
N GLU A 470 8.25 20.59 20.14
CA GLU A 470 7.54 21.14 18.99
C GLU A 470 8.41 22.08 18.15
N ILE A 471 8.68 21.65 16.91
CA ILE A 471 9.40 22.39 15.87
C ILE A 471 8.45 22.82 14.73
N ASN A 472 8.84 23.86 13.99
CA ASN A 472 8.11 24.39 12.83
C ASN A 472 8.24 23.48 11.59
N GLU A 473 7.42 23.68 10.56
CA GLU A 473 7.31 22.76 9.42
C GLU A 473 8.58 22.68 8.56
N GLU A 474 9.26 23.81 8.32
CA GLU A 474 10.54 23.85 7.61
C GLU A 474 11.62 23.06 8.36
N GLU A 475 11.62 23.14 9.70
CA GLU A 475 12.52 22.36 10.54
C GLU A 475 12.18 20.85 10.50
N ARG A 476 10.91 20.47 10.40
CA ARG A 476 10.49 19.05 10.25
C ARG A 476 11.03 18.46 8.96
N LYS A 477 10.86 19.19 7.85
CA LYS A 477 11.33 18.81 6.52
C LYS A 477 12.85 18.70 6.47
N THR A 478 13.56 19.71 6.99
CA THR A 478 15.03 19.74 6.94
C THR A 478 15.67 18.73 7.88
N ARG A 479 15.10 18.45 9.05
CA ARG A 479 15.68 17.53 10.05
C ARG A 479 15.20 16.08 9.94
N ASN A 480 14.21 15.77 9.08
CA ASN A 480 13.45 14.52 9.07
C ASN A 480 12.86 14.20 10.46
N ALA A 481 11.96 15.05 10.94
CA ALA A 481 11.35 14.88 12.27
C ALA A 481 9.84 15.15 12.26
N HIS A 482 9.07 14.17 11.81
CA HIS A 482 7.64 14.38 11.51
C HIS A 482 6.70 14.07 12.68
N MET A 483 7.08 13.18 13.60
CA MET A 483 6.25 12.84 14.77
C MET A 483 6.10 14.02 15.75
N LYS A 484 5.00 14.07 16.51
CA LYS A 484 4.66 15.16 17.44
C LYS A 484 4.31 14.65 18.84
N GLY A 485 4.72 15.38 19.87
CA GLY A 485 4.28 15.18 21.26
C GLY A 485 4.97 14.04 22.03
N LEU A 486 6.01 13.43 21.48
CA LEU A 486 6.80 12.39 22.17
C LEU A 486 7.52 12.92 23.41
N ASP A 487 7.81 14.22 23.44
CA ASP A 487 8.42 14.94 24.57
C ASP A 487 7.51 14.97 25.82
N LYS A 488 6.24 14.61 25.66
CA LYS A 488 5.21 14.51 26.71
C LYS A 488 5.00 13.08 27.20
N GLU A 489 5.61 12.09 26.54
CA GLU A 489 5.52 10.67 26.92
C GLU A 489 6.50 10.35 28.07
N THR A 490 6.10 9.46 28.98
CA THR A 490 6.99 9.04 30.07
C THR A 490 8.09 8.14 29.51
N CYS A 491 9.35 8.41 29.86
CA CYS A 491 10.51 7.63 29.44
C CYS A 491 10.98 6.65 30.52
N LEU A 492 11.69 5.60 30.11
CA LEU A 492 12.15 4.50 30.97
C LEU A 492 12.89 4.97 32.24
N ILE A 493 13.63 6.08 32.16
CA ILE A 493 14.25 6.76 33.30
C ILE A 493 14.07 8.28 33.15
N PRO A 494 14.08 9.06 34.25
CA PRO A 494 14.08 10.52 34.16
C PRO A 494 15.41 11.04 33.59
N VAL A 495 15.35 12.15 32.86
CA VAL A 495 16.55 12.89 32.40
C VAL A 495 17.27 13.48 33.61
N ALA A 496 18.59 13.28 33.71
CA ALA A 496 19.39 13.85 34.79
C ALA A 496 19.48 15.39 34.65
N SER A 497 19.56 16.11 35.78
CA SER A 497 19.43 17.58 35.79
C SER A 497 20.53 18.34 35.03
N ASP A 498 21.67 17.69 34.81
CA ASP A 498 22.83 18.16 34.05
C ASP A 498 22.89 17.60 32.61
N GLN A 499 22.03 16.66 32.26
CA GLN A 499 21.97 16.03 30.95
C GLN A 499 21.15 16.88 29.97
N GLN A 500 21.76 17.26 28.85
CA GLN A 500 21.05 17.88 27.72
C GLN A 500 21.04 16.92 26.51
N PRO A 501 19.96 16.89 25.72
CA PRO A 501 19.90 16.07 24.50
C PRO A 501 20.78 16.68 23.40
N GLU A 502 21.76 15.91 22.95
CA GLU A 502 22.50 16.21 21.72
C GLU A 502 21.68 15.70 20.52
N PHE A 503 21.22 16.62 19.67
CA PHE A 503 20.43 16.27 18.49
C PHE A 503 21.28 16.29 17.22
N PRO A 504 21.11 15.32 16.30
CA PRO A 504 21.75 15.38 14.99
C PRO A 504 21.13 16.48 14.13
N GLN A 505 21.85 16.87 13.08
CA GLN A 505 21.33 17.77 12.03
C GLN A 505 20.12 17.15 11.33
N THR A 506 20.21 15.87 10.98
CA THR A 506 19.11 15.09 10.39
C THR A 506 18.98 13.74 11.09
N PHE A 507 17.74 13.31 11.31
CA PHE A 507 17.45 11.94 11.71
C PHE A 507 17.36 11.03 10.48
N ASN A 508 17.62 9.74 10.69
CA ASN A 508 17.50 8.73 9.65
C ASN A 508 16.10 8.11 9.63
N LEU A 509 15.71 7.57 8.47
CA LEU A 509 14.40 6.94 8.27
C LEU A 509 14.19 5.69 9.15
N VAL A 510 15.27 5.04 9.63
CA VAL A 510 15.16 3.93 10.58
C VAL A 510 14.58 4.41 11.91
N THR A 511 15.03 5.59 12.38
CA THR A 511 14.55 6.21 13.61
C THR A 511 13.08 6.59 13.50
N GLU A 512 12.70 7.29 12.42
CA GLU A 512 11.30 7.66 12.20
C GLU A 512 10.40 6.43 12.06
N ASN A 513 10.77 5.45 11.22
CA ASN A 513 9.97 4.25 11.02
C ASN A 513 9.80 3.44 12.31
N LEU A 514 10.86 3.28 13.12
CA LEU A 514 10.77 2.53 14.39
C LEU A 514 9.83 3.22 15.38
N VAL A 515 9.93 4.55 15.53
CA VAL A 515 9.08 5.34 16.44
C VAL A 515 7.63 5.35 15.97
N LEU A 516 7.38 5.63 14.69
CA LEU A 516 6.04 5.59 14.10
C LEU A 516 5.40 4.21 14.27
N THR A 517 6.15 3.13 14.02
CA THR A 517 5.63 1.74 14.18
C THR A 517 5.32 1.43 15.64
N GLN A 518 6.25 1.67 16.57
CA GLN A 518 6.00 1.36 17.99
C GLN A 518 4.84 2.19 18.56
N TYR A 519 4.72 3.48 18.20
CA TYR A 519 3.58 4.28 18.65
C TYR A 519 2.26 3.84 18.00
N THR A 520 2.27 3.41 16.74
CA THR A 520 1.08 2.83 16.08
C THR A 520 0.62 1.54 16.75
N LEU A 521 1.56 0.68 17.17
CA LEU A 521 1.23 -0.54 17.93
C LEU A 521 0.64 -0.22 19.31
N HIS A 522 1.14 0.82 19.98
CA HIS A 522 0.62 1.29 21.26
C HIS A 522 -0.82 1.83 21.13
N LEU A 523 -1.10 2.65 20.11
CA LEU A 523 -2.45 3.17 19.83
C LEU A 523 -3.40 2.14 19.19
N GLY A 524 -2.90 0.97 18.78
CA GLY A 524 -3.62 -0.03 17.98
C GLY A 524 -3.65 -1.41 18.65
N PHE A 525 -2.61 -2.22 18.41
CA PHE A 525 -2.52 -3.61 18.84
C PHE A 525 -2.67 -3.76 20.37
N HIS A 526 -1.99 -2.93 21.16
CA HIS A 526 -2.06 -2.95 22.62
C HIS A 526 -3.51 -2.78 23.12
N ARG A 527 -4.21 -1.74 22.64
CA ARG A 527 -5.61 -1.47 22.95
C ARG A 527 -6.55 -2.61 22.53
N LEU A 528 -6.35 -3.17 21.33
CA LEU A 528 -7.13 -4.30 20.83
C LEU A 528 -6.92 -5.58 21.66
N HIS A 529 -5.69 -5.83 22.12
CA HIS A 529 -5.38 -6.94 23.04
C HIS A 529 -6.12 -6.78 24.37
N GLU A 530 -6.10 -5.59 24.99
CA GLU A 530 -6.87 -5.34 26.20
C GLU A 530 -8.37 -5.57 26.00
N GLN A 531 -8.93 -5.09 24.88
CA GLN A 531 -10.34 -5.30 24.53
C GLN A 531 -10.65 -6.79 24.37
N MET A 532 -9.80 -7.54 23.68
CA MET A 532 -9.95 -9.00 23.51
C MET A 532 -9.94 -9.72 24.87
N VAL A 533 -9.07 -9.33 25.80
CA VAL A 533 -9.05 -9.88 27.17
C VAL A 533 -10.35 -9.56 27.92
N LYS A 534 -10.85 -8.32 27.87
CA LYS A 534 -12.12 -7.90 28.49
C LYS A 534 -13.32 -8.66 27.90
N VAL A 535 -13.35 -8.84 26.58
CA VAL A 535 -14.37 -9.63 25.86
C VAL A 535 -14.33 -11.10 26.29
N ASN A 536 -13.14 -11.72 26.34
CA ASN A 536 -13.00 -13.12 26.76
C ASN A 536 -13.44 -13.37 28.20
N GLN A 537 -13.09 -12.47 29.14
CA GLN A 537 -13.59 -12.53 30.52
C GLN A 537 -15.12 -12.41 30.59
N SER A 538 -15.69 -11.54 29.77
CA SER A 538 -17.14 -11.33 29.69
C SER A 538 -17.86 -12.54 29.10
N LEU A 539 -17.28 -13.20 28.09
CA LEU A 539 -17.77 -14.47 27.54
C LEU A 539 -17.82 -15.58 28.59
N HIS A 540 -16.77 -15.77 29.39
CA HIS A 540 -16.78 -16.79 30.44
C HIS A 540 -17.85 -16.53 31.51
N ARG A 541 -18.04 -15.28 31.93
CA ARG A 541 -19.12 -14.90 32.87
C ARG A 541 -20.50 -15.16 32.27
N LEU A 542 -20.72 -14.75 31.03
CA LEU A 542 -21.98 -14.91 30.32
C LEU A 542 -22.31 -16.39 30.04
N GLN A 543 -21.29 -17.21 29.72
CA GLN A 543 -21.43 -18.65 29.54
C GLN A 543 -21.90 -19.37 30.82
N GLY A 544 -21.38 -18.95 31.99
CA GLY A 544 -21.86 -19.43 33.29
C GLY A 544 -23.32 -19.06 33.52
N ALA A 545 -23.63 -17.75 33.47
CA ALA A 545 -24.98 -17.25 33.68
C ALA A 545 -26.03 -17.85 32.72
N TRP A 546 -25.66 -18.07 31.45
CA TRP A 546 -26.54 -18.72 30.46
C TRP A 546 -26.80 -20.19 30.81
N ARG A 547 -25.78 -20.94 31.23
CA ARG A 547 -25.93 -22.34 31.68
C ARG A 547 -26.86 -22.44 32.89
N ASP A 548 -26.72 -21.56 33.86
CA ASP A 548 -27.54 -21.55 35.07
C ASP A 548 -28.99 -21.13 34.77
N ALA A 549 -29.19 -20.14 33.88
CA ALA A 549 -30.50 -19.74 33.37
C ALA A 549 -31.19 -20.87 32.59
N GLN A 550 -30.43 -21.65 31.82
CA GLN A 550 -30.95 -22.82 31.08
C GLN A 550 -31.35 -23.96 32.03
N GLN A 551 -30.55 -24.25 33.06
CA GLN A 551 -30.87 -25.28 34.07
C GLN A 551 -32.07 -24.91 34.93
N SER A 552 -32.27 -23.62 35.22
CA SER A 552 -33.42 -23.11 35.98
C SER A 552 -34.68 -22.87 35.14
N GLY A 553 -34.63 -23.10 33.82
CA GLY A 553 -35.77 -22.91 32.92
C GLY A 553 -36.22 -21.45 32.76
N SER A 554 -35.31 -20.49 32.97
CA SER A 554 -35.62 -19.07 32.95
C SER A 554 -35.93 -18.56 31.53
N PRO A 555 -36.96 -17.71 31.32
CA PRO A 555 -37.22 -17.06 30.03
C PRO A 555 -36.09 -16.10 29.59
N THR A 556 -35.17 -15.73 30.49
CA THR A 556 -33.98 -14.93 30.14
C THR A 556 -32.92 -15.71 29.35
N ALA A 557 -33.01 -17.05 29.27
CA ALA A 557 -31.99 -17.89 28.65
C ALA A 557 -31.77 -17.61 27.15
N GLU A 558 -32.81 -17.29 26.38
CA GLU A 558 -32.65 -16.92 24.95
C GLU A 558 -31.99 -15.54 24.79
N ASN A 559 -32.31 -14.56 25.63
CA ASN A 559 -31.67 -13.25 25.58
C ASN A 559 -30.17 -13.35 25.92
N LEU A 560 -29.82 -14.15 26.95
CA LEU A 560 -28.42 -14.46 27.28
C LEU A 560 -27.72 -15.21 26.14
N ARG A 561 -28.42 -16.10 25.42
CA ARG A 561 -27.90 -16.77 24.23
C ARG A 561 -27.60 -15.78 23.11
N GLU A 562 -28.52 -14.87 22.78
CA GLU A 562 -28.31 -13.84 21.76
C GLU A 562 -27.15 -12.91 22.09
N GLN A 563 -27.01 -12.49 23.36
CA GLN A 563 -25.85 -11.74 23.83
C GLN A 563 -24.55 -12.55 23.67
N PHE A 564 -24.59 -13.86 23.95
CA PHE A 564 -23.44 -14.75 23.81
C PHE A 564 -23.01 -14.93 22.35
N GLU A 565 -23.96 -15.11 21.40
CA GLU A 565 -23.64 -15.14 19.96
C GLU A 565 -22.94 -13.85 19.53
N ARG A 566 -23.53 -12.68 19.85
CA ARG A 566 -23.01 -11.35 19.49
C ARG A 566 -21.58 -11.16 20.02
N LEU A 567 -21.35 -11.47 21.31
CA LEU A 567 -20.06 -11.31 21.95
C LEU A 567 -19.03 -12.34 21.45
N MET A 568 -19.47 -13.54 21.05
CA MET A 568 -18.61 -14.57 20.46
C MET A 568 -18.18 -14.19 19.04
N THR A 569 -19.06 -13.62 18.22
CA THR A 569 -18.68 -13.07 16.91
C THR A 569 -17.63 -11.95 17.08
N ILE A 570 -17.83 -11.02 18.01
CA ILE A 570 -16.83 -9.98 18.35
C ILE A 570 -15.49 -10.59 18.74
N TYR A 571 -15.49 -11.61 19.62
CA TYR A 571 -14.27 -12.29 20.04
C TYR A 571 -13.54 -12.99 18.90
N LEU A 572 -14.26 -13.70 18.02
CA LEU A 572 -13.68 -14.41 16.89
C LEU A 572 -13.11 -13.44 15.84
N CYS A 573 -13.77 -12.31 15.59
CA CYS A 573 -13.22 -11.26 14.73
C CYS A 573 -11.97 -10.61 15.33
N LEU A 574 -11.99 -10.26 16.62
CA LEU A 574 -10.81 -9.75 17.33
C LEU A 574 -9.65 -10.75 17.29
N LYS A 575 -9.94 -12.04 17.53
CA LYS A 575 -8.95 -13.12 17.44
C LYS A 575 -8.34 -13.16 16.03
N ALA A 576 -9.17 -13.36 15.00
CA ALA A 576 -8.71 -13.49 13.62
C ALA A 576 -7.89 -12.27 13.15
N ALA A 577 -8.32 -11.06 13.53
CA ALA A 577 -7.62 -9.83 13.21
C ALA A 577 -6.24 -9.71 13.88
N LEU A 578 -6.12 -10.15 15.14
CA LEU A 578 -4.86 -10.12 15.90
C LEU A 578 -3.96 -11.33 15.64
N SER A 579 -4.50 -12.45 15.13
CA SER A 579 -3.79 -13.74 14.99
C SER A 579 -3.17 -13.99 13.61
N GLU A 580 -3.20 -13.01 12.69
CA GLU A 580 -2.66 -13.18 11.33
C GLU A 580 -1.15 -13.56 11.36
N PRO A 581 -0.76 -14.74 10.84
CA PRO A 581 0.59 -15.29 11.04
C PRO A 581 1.73 -14.39 10.56
N GLN A 582 1.60 -13.71 9.42
CA GLN A 582 2.67 -12.89 8.85
C GLN A 582 2.88 -11.60 9.67
N MET A 583 1.80 -10.98 10.15
CA MET A 583 1.81 -9.85 11.09
C MET A 583 2.43 -10.26 12.43
N LEU A 584 2.04 -11.41 12.99
CA LEU A 584 2.64 -11.93 14.23
C LEU A 584 4.15 -12.16 14.08
N GLN A 585 4.59 -12.78 12.98
CA GLN A 585 6.02 -12.98 12.72
C GLN A 585 6.76 -11.65 12.56
N ASN A 586 6.18 -10.69 11.83
CA ASN A 586 6.76 -9.35 11.68
C ASN A 586 6.87 -8.63 13.04
N CYS A 587 5.90 -8.82 13.94
CA CYS A 587 5.90 -8.25 15.28
C CYS A 587 6.92 -8.94 16.21
N ILE A 588 7.07 -10.28 16.15
CA ILE A 588 8.17 -11.00 16.83
C ILE A 588 9.51 -10.38 16.44
N HIS A 589 9.78 -10.24 15.14
CA HIS A 589 11.03 -9.64 14.68
C HIS A 589 11.24 -8.23 15.23
N LEU A 590 10.19 -7.40 15.28
CA LEU A 590 10.25 -6.05 15.84
C LEU A 590 10.52 -6.06 17.34
N GLN A 591 9.81 -6.86 18.13
CA GLN A 591 9.93 -6.84 19.60
C GLN A 591 11.23 -7.49 20.07
N VAL A 592 11.71 -8.56 19.42
CA VAL A 592 13.05 -9.15 19.64
C VAL A 592 14.15 -8.14 19.29
N SER A 593 14.00 -7.43 18.17
CA SER A 593 14.93 -6.35 17.79
C SER A 593 14.90 -5.22 18.82
N THR A 594 13.72 -4.83 19.29
CA THR A 594 13.54 -3.79 20.32
C THR A 594 14.18 -4.20 21.64
N ALA A 595 14.00 -5.44 22.08
CA ALA A 595 14.67 -6.01 23.26
C ALA A 595 16.20 -5.86 23.16
N LEU A 596 16.78 -6.29 22.04
CA LEU A 596 18.21 -6.14 21.76
C LEU A 596 18.64 -4.67 21.79
N LEU A 597 17.90 -3.78 21.11
CA LEU A 597 18.18 -2.35 21.06
C LEU A 597 18.18 -1.71 22.45
N LEU A 598 17.20 -2.01 23.29
CA LEU A 598 17.12 -1.51 24.67
C LEU A 598 18.28 -2.02 25.53
N VAL A 599 18.69 -3.28 25.37
CA VAL A 599 19.90 -3.81 26.03
C VAL A 599 21.17 -3.10 25.54
N GLN A 600 21.30 -2.81 24.24
CA GLN A 600 22.45 -2.07 23.70
C GLN A 600 22.52 -0.63 24.23
N ILE A 601 21.38 0.07 24.33
CA ILE A 601 21.30 1.41 24.93
C ILE A 601 21.63 1.35 26.44
N ALA A 602 21.18 0.31 27.15
CA ALA A 602 21.53 0.08 28.55
C ALA A 602 23.03 -0.20 28.76
N LEU A 603 23.70 -0.85 27.79
CA LEU A 603 25.15 -1.04 27.77
C LEU A 603 25.94 0.23 27.41
N GLY A 604 25.26 1.35 27.10
CA GLY A 604 25.89 2.59 26.68
C GLY A 604 26.45 2.55 25.25
N ASN A 605 26.03 1.58 24.43
CA ASN A 605 26.52 1.44 23.06
C ASN A 605 26.06 2.63 22.20
N ARG A 606 27.02 3.31 21.56
CA ARG A 606 26.80 4.39 20.58
C ARG A 606 27.23 4.01 19.15
N GLY A 607 27.75 2.80 18.95
CA GLY A 607 28.21 2.29 17.68
C GLY A 607 27.19 1.42 16.96
N THR A 608 27.45 1.12 15.69
CA THR A 608 26.58 0.27 14.85
C THR A 608 26.85 -1.23 15.01
N GLU A 609 27.80 -1.63 15.85
CA GLU A 609 28.12 -3.04 16.13
C GLU A 609 27.56 -3.46 17.49
N PRO A 610 26.90 -4.64 17.62
CA PRO A 610 26.37 -5.09 18.91
C PRO A 610 27.47 -5.44 19.91
N VAL A 611 27.48 -4.75 21.05
CA VAL A 611 28.31 -5.07 22.21
C VAL A 611 27.76 -6.32 22.89
N THR A 612 28.64 -7.23 23.33
CA THR A 612 28.23 -8.44 24.05
C THR A 612 27.81 -8.10 25.48
N LEU A 613 26.68 -8.65 25.93
CA LEU A 613 26.22 -8.51 27.31
C LEU A 613 27.19 -9.23 28.28
N ILE A 614 27.68 -8.49 29.26
CA ILE A 614 28.57 -8.95 30.34
C ILE A 614 28.06 -8.33 31.64
N PHE A 615 28.16 -9.07 32.74
CA PHE A 615 27.79 -8.62 34.08
C PHE A 615 29.05 -8.41 34.95
N PRO A 616 29.08 -7.41 35.84
CA PRO A 616 28.06 -6.40 36.08
C PRO A 616 27.88 -5.44 34.89
N VAL A 617 26.64 -5.01 34.64
CA VAL A 617 26.30 -4.12 33.52
C VAL A 617 26.73 -2.68 33.85
N PRO A 618 27.39 -1.93 32.95
CA PRO A 618 27.93 -0.59 33.23
C PRO A 618 26.89 0.42 33.74
N ASP A 619 27.30 1.32 34.65
CA ASP A 619 26.43 2.31 35.29
C ASP A 619 25.65 3.18 34.29
N VAL A 620 24.44 3.58 34.69
CA VAL A 620 23.43 4.20 33.78
C VAL A 620 23.57 5.73 33.66
N GLN A 621 24.66 6.31 34.15
CA GLN A 621 24.86 7.76 34.18
C GLN A 621 24.78 8.35 32.76
N HIS A 622 23.93 9.37 32.60
CA HIS A 622 23.65 10.07 31.33
C HIS A 622 23.24 9.13 30.17
N SER A 623 22.59 8.00 30.46
CA SER A 623 22.13 7.05 29.45
C SER A 623 21.05 7.65 28.53
N ALA A 624 21.03 7.19 27.28
CA ALA A 624 19.97 7.54 26.32
C ALA A 624 18.63 6.83 26.59
N LEU A 625 18.56 5.92 27.58
CA LEU A 625 17.28 5.40 28.11
C LEU A 625 16.36 6.54 28.61
N ALA A 626 16.93 7.68 29.01
CA ALA A 626 16.19 8.86 29.43
C ALA A 626 15.34 9.51 28.31
N TYR A 627 15.55 9.08 27.06
CA TYR A 627 14.83 9.53 25.88
C TYR A 627 14.08 8.37 25.18
N VAL A 628 13.92 7.23 25.85
CA VAL A 628 13.14 6.09 25.33
C VAL A 628 11.80 6.05 26.05
N PRO A 629 10.66 6.31 25.36
CA PRO A 629 9.34 6.19 25.94
C PRO A 629 9.02 4.79 26.46
N GLU A 630 8.28 4.69 27.57
CA GLU A 630 7.94 3.41 28.22
C GLU A 630 7.17 2.46 27.30
N PHE A 631 6.37 2.98 26.36
CA PHE A 631 5.60 2.16 25.41
C PHE A 631 6.46 1.22 24.56
N PHE A 632 7.76 1.49 24.37
CA PHE A 632 8.68 0.57 23.69
C PHE A 632 8.81 -0.77 24.43
N ALA A 633 8.89 -0.73 25.76
CA ALA A 633 8.95 -1.91 26.60
C ALA A 633 7.55 -2.49 26.89
N ASP A 634 6.53 -1.62 26.96
CA ASP A 634 5.15 -2.03 27.22
C ASP A 634 4.56 -2.86 26.06
N ASN A 635 4.73 -2.39 24.82
CA ASN A 635 4.34 -3.11 23.60
C ASN A 635 5.00 -4.49 23.50
N LEU A 636 6.29 -4.59 23.82
CA LEU A 636 7.02 -5.86 23.88
C LEU A 636 6.34 -6.79 24.89
N GLY A 637 6.05 -6.28 26.09
CA GLY A 637 5.45 -7.07 27.16
C GLY A 637 4.06 -7.62 26.79
N ASP A 638 3.16 -6.75 26.33
CA ASP A 638 1.81 -7.17 25.92
C ASP A 638 1.84 -8.17 24.77
N PHE A 639 2.75 -8.00 23.82
CA PHE A 639 2.83 -8.88 22.67
C PHE A 639 3.23 -10.31 23.07
N PHE A 640 4.21 -10.50 23.95
CA PHE A 640 4.57 -11.83 24.43
C PHE A 640 3.50 -12.46 25.35
N ILE A 641 2.81 -11.65 26.16
CA ILE A 641 1.66 -12.09 26.96
C ILE A 641 0.49 -12.51 26.05
N PHE A 642 0.20 -11.74 24.98
CA PHE A 642 -0.77 -12.09 23.95
C PHE A 642 -0.42 -13.41 23.28
N LEU A 643 0.83 -13.57 22.81
CA LEU A 643 1.28 -14.80 22.15
C LEU A 643 1.05 -16.01 23.05
N ARG A 644 1.44 -15.94 24.33
CA ARG A 644 1.22 -17.05 25.27
C ARG A 644 -0.26 -17.40 25.45
N ARG A 645 -1.14 -16.40 25.50
CA ARG A 645 -2.58 -16.60 25.78
C ARG A 645 -3.38 -17.04 24.54
N PHE A 646 -2.99 -16.60 23.35
CA PHE A 646 -3.82 -16.71 22.14
C PHE A 646 -3.11 -17.32 20.91
N ALA A 647 -1.78 -17.45 20.92
CA ALA A 647 -0.97 -17.93 19.79
C ALA A 647 0.31 -18.69 20.24
N ASP A 648 0.19 -19.59 21.22
CA ASP A 648 1.33 -20.30 21.86
C ASP A 648 2.19 -21.10 20.85
N GLU A 649 1.57 -21.63 19.78
CA GLU A 649 2.26 -22.31 18.67
C GLU A 649 3.26 -21.39 17.93
N VAL A 650 2.94 -20.11 17.82
CA VAL A 650 3.79 -19.08 17.19
C VAL A 650 4.95 -18.72 18.13
N LEU A 651 4.69 -18.65 19.45
CA LEU A 651 5.73 -18.44 20.47
C LEU A 651 6.77 -19.56 20.51
N GLU A 652 6.33 -20.82 20.38
CA GLU A 652 7.22 -21.99 20.32
C GLU A 652 8.08 -22.01 19.06
N THR A 653 7.52 -21.55 17.93
CA THR A 653 8.26 -21.42 16.66
C THR A 653 9.31 -20.29 16.74
N ALA A 654 9.05 -19.26 17.55
CA ALA A 654 9.95 -18.13 17.77
C ALA A 654 11.07 -18.39 18.80
N ALA A 655 11.16 -19.61 19.37
CA ALA A 655 12.00 -19.90 20.53
C ALA A 655 13.48 -19.50 20.38
N GLU A 656 14.07 -19.63 19.19
CA GLU A 656 15.48 -19.23 18.93
C GLU A 656 15.75 -17.74 19.13
N SER A 657 14.71 -16.90 19.08
CA SER A 657 14.79 -15.45 19.29
C SER A 657 14.52 -15.02 20.75
N LEU A 658 14.30 -15.97 21.66
CA LEU A 658 14.01 -15.66 23.07
C LEU A 658 15.25 -15.25 23.87
N GLU A 659 16.47 -15.54 23.42
CA GLU A 659 17.69 -15.14 24.15
C GLU A 659 17.75 -13.61 24.36
N GLN A 660 17.36 -12.82 23.34
CA GLN A 660 17.31 -11.36 23.43
C GLN A 660 16.21 -10.86 24.39
N ILE A 661 15.12 -11.62 24.53
CA ILE A 661 14.04 -11.33 25.50
C ILE A 661 14.53 -11.63 26.92
N LEU A 662 15.25 -12.74 27.12
CA LEU A 662 15.86 -13.08 28.41
C LEU A 662 16.94 -12.06 28.82
N ASP A 663 17.77 -11.60 27.88
CA ASP A 663 18.73 -10.51 28.12
C ASP A 663 18.03 -9.22 28.58
N PHE A 664 16.96 -8.84 27.88
CA PHE A 664 16.15 -7.67 28.26
C PHE A 664 15.51 -7.82 29.64
N ILE A 665 14.87 -8.96 29.93
CA ILE A 665 14.28 -9.23 31.25
C ILE A 665 15.38 -9.19 32.33
N THR A 666 16.54 -9.81 32.10
CA THR A 666 17.64 -9.86 33.07
C THR A 666 18.20 -8.47 33.38
N VAL A 667 18.36 -7.61 32.37
CA VAL A 667 18.94 -6.27 32.52
C VAL A 667 17.97 -5.29 33.19
N PHE A 668 16.67 -5.33 32.89
CA PHE A 668 15.72 -4.30 33.30
C PHE A 668 14.87 -4.65 34.53
N THR A 669 14.45 -5.92 34.70
CA THR A 669 13.45 -6.33 35.72
C THR A 669 13.88 -5.97 37.15
N GLY A 670 15.13 -6.26 37.51
CA GLY A 670 15.71 -5.94 38.82
C GLY A 670 16.39 -4.58 38.91
N CYS A 671 16.20 -3.65 37.96
CA CYS A 671 17.02 -2.44 37.85
C CYS A 671 16.20 -1.14 37.77
N VAL A 672 15.92 -0.54 38.93
CA VAL A 672 15.27 0.77 39.07
C VAL A 672 15.99 1.89 38.31
N GLU A 673 17.31 1.77 38.15
CA GLU A 673 18.17 2.74 37.44
C GLU A 673 18.08 2.64 35.92
N ARG A 674 17.48 1.58 35.37
CA ARG A 674 17.26 1.38 33.91
C ARG A 674 15.78 1.41 33.53
N MET A 675 14.89 1.14 34.48
CA MET A 675 13.44 1.22 34.32
C MET A 675 12.82 1.68 35.63
N LYS A 676 12.41 2.94 35.69
CA LYS A 676 11.93 3.58 36.92
C LYS A 676 10.55 3.04 37.33
N ASN A 677 9.65 2.87 36.37
CA ASN A 677 8.27 2.41 36.59
C ASN A 677 8.24 0.98 37.19
N PRO A 678 7.69 0.79 38.40
CA PRO A 678 7.62 -0.52 39.04
C PRO A 678 6.58 -1.45 38.39
N HIS A 679 5.49 -0.92 37.83
CA HIS A 679 4.46 -1.71 37.16
C HIS A 679 5.00 -2.33 35.86
N LEU A 680 5.81 -1.58 35.12
CA LEU A 680 6.49 -2.07 33.91
C LEU A 680 7.52 -3.16 34.25
N ARG A 681 8.32 -2.99 35.32
CA ARG A 681 9.23 -4.04 35.82
C ARG A 681 8.48 -5.29 36.31
N ALA A 682 7.34 -5.12 36.96
CA ALA A 682 6.49 -6.24 37.37
C ALA A 682 5.90 -6.99 36.17
N LYS A 683 5.48 -6.25 35.11
CA LYS A 683 5.03 -6.82 33.84
C LYS A 683 6.12 -7.67 33.18
N LEU A 684 7.40 -7.30 33.28
CA LEU A 684 8.49 -8.16 32.78
C LEU A 684 8.58 -9.53 33.47
N ALA A 685 8.11 -9.66 34.72
CA ALA A 685 7.99 -10.96 35.38
C ALA A 685 6.80 -11.78 34.83
N GLU A 686 5.70 -11.14 34.42
CA GLU A 686 4.63 -11.82 33.67
C GLU A 686 5.11 -12.24 32.27
N VAL A 687 5.92 -11.41 31.60
CA VAL A 687 6.56 -11.80 30.31
C VAL A 687 7.49 -13.00 30.51
N LEU A 688 8.26 -13.04 31.60
CA LEU A 688 9.11 -14.18 31.93
C LEU A 688 8.29 -15.46 32.17
N GLU A 689 7.12 -15.35 32.81
CA GLU A 689 6.17 -16.46 32.97
C GLU A 689 5.61 -16.91 31.61
N ALA A 690 5.27 -15.96 30.74
CA ALA A 690 4.75 -16.24 29.41
C ALA A 690 5.76 -16.94 28.49
N VAL A 691 7.05 -16.57 28.56
CA VAL A 691 8.10 -17.16 27.70
C VAL A 691 8.76 -18.41 28.28
N MET A 692 8.57 -18.74 29.57
CA MET A 692 9.18 -19.93 30.15
C MET A 692 8.49 -21.25 29.75
N PRO A 693 9.17 -22.40 29.87
CA PRO A 693 8.55 -23.70 29.62
C PRO A 693 7.65 -24.11 30.79
N HIS A 694 6.35 -24.30 30.54
CA HIS A 694 5.40 -24.76 31.56
C HIS A 694 5.44 -26.28 31.71
N LEU A 695 5.60 -26.76 32.94
CA LEU A 695 5.83 -28.19 33.24
C LEU A 695 4.56 -29.08 33.11
N GLU A 696 3.37 -28.49 33.01
CA GLU A 696 2.10 -29.21 33.23
C GLU A 696 1.21 -29.37 31.98
N GLN A 697 1.59 -28.78 30.82
CA GLN A 697 0.76 -28.79 29.61
C GLN A 697 1.02 -29.95 28.61
N VAL A 698 1.44 -31.12 29.09
CA VAL A 698 1.58 -32.31 28.24
C VAL A 698 0.26 -33.09 28.17
N GLN A 699 -0.73 -32.54 27.45
CA GLN A 699 -1.92 -33.30 27.05
C GLN A 699 -1.73 -34.07 25.73
N ASN A 700 -0.66 -33.80 24.97
CA ASN A 700 -0.42 -34.47 23.69
C ASN A 700 1.09 -34.71 23.43
N PRO A 701 1.62 -35.93 23.61
CA PRO A 701 3.06 -36.21 23.52
C PRO A 701 3.65 -36.19 22.09
N LEU A 702 2.84 -35.85 21.08
CA LEU A 702 3.26 -35.74 19.67
C LEU A 702 3.84 -34.37 19.31
N ILE A 703 3.72 -33.36 20.17
CA ILE A 703 4.19 -31.99 19.88
C ILE A 703 5.60 -31.78 20.44
N SER A 704 6.59 -31.68 19.56
CA SER A 704 8.00 -31.40 19.89
C SER A 704 8.28 -29.97 20.38
N SER A 705 7.24 -29.18 20.68
CA SER A 705 7.34 -27.73 20.94
C SER A 705 8.13 -27.40 22.20
N VAL A 706 7.77 -28.00 23.33
CA VAL A 706 8.32 -27.71 24.67
C VAL A 706 9.86 -27.79 24.73
N PHE A 707 10.47 -28.60 23.86
CA PHE A 707 11.93 -28.77 23.81
C PHE A 707 12.68 -27.49 23.41
N HIS A 708 12.12 -26.61 22.57
CA HIS A 708 12.86 -25.43 22.10
C HIS A 708 12.97 -24.35 23.19
N ARG A 709 11.85 -23.94 23.79
CA ARG A 709 11.88 -23.05 24.98
C ARG A 709 12.72 -23.64 26.11
N GLN A 710 12.57 -24.94 26.40
CA GLN A 710 13.35 -25.60 27.44
C GLN A 710 14.86 -25.60 27.15
N LYS A 711 15.27 -25.82 25.90
CA LYS A 711 16.68 -25.76 25.48
C LYS A 711 17.26 -24.37 25.78
N ILE A 712 16.61 -23.31 25.30
CA ILE A 712 17.08 -21.93 25.49
C ILE A 712 17.19 -21.55 26.98
N PHE A 713 16.16 -21.83 27.77
CA PHE A 713 16.19 -21.54 29.22
C PHE A 713 17.28 -22.32 29.97
N CYS A 714 17.56 -23.56 29.60
CA CYS A 714 18.63 -24.36 30.20
C CYS A 714 20.04 -23.95 29.73
N SER A 715 20.19 -23.46 28.49
CA SER A 715 21.47 -22.99 27.96
C SER A 715 21.72 -21.49 28.15
N TYR A 716 20.81 -20.76 28.81
CA TYR A 716 20.89 -19.31 28.92
C TYR A 716 22.13 -18.87 29.74
N ARG A 717 23.01 -18.11 29.09
CA ARG A 717 24.33 -17.72 29.63
C ARG A 717 24.24 -16.96 30.95
N HIS A 718 23.24 -16.10 31.10
CA HIS A 718 23.08 -15.20 32.25
C HIS A 718 22.02 -15.70 33.26
N ALA A 719 21.71 -17.00 33.24
CA ALA A 719 20.78 -17.66 34.15
C ALA A 719 20.94 -17.28 35.65
N PRO A 720 22.17 -17.15 36.21
CA PRO A 720 22.35 -16.64 37.57
C PRO A 720 21.76 -15.25 37.79
N HIS A 721 22.05 -14.29 36.91
CA HIS A 721 21.57 -12.92 37.04
C HIS A 721 20.06 -12.81 36.78
N LEU A 722 19.47 -13.71 35.99
CA LEU A 722 18.02 -13.77 35.79
C LEU A 722 17.29 -14.23 37.06
N ALA A 723 17.85 -15.18 37.82
CA ALA A 723 17.33 -15.56 39.14
C ALA A 723 17.44 -14.41 40.17
N GLU A 724 18.59 -13.73 40.19
CA GLU A 724 18.81 -12.56 41.05
C GLU A 724 17.85 -11.41 40.73
N ALA A 725 17.68 -11.08 39.44
CA ALA A 725 16.77 -10.03 38.98
C ALA A 725 15.30 -10.30 39.36
N LEU A 726 14.87 -11.57 39.31
CA LEU A 726 13.53 -11.99 39.73
C LEU A 726 13.33 -11.80 41.25
N ILE A 727 14.30 -12.23 42.06
CA ILE A 727 14.25 -12.03 43.52
C ILE A 727 14.29 -10.53 43.87
N LYS A 728 15.06 -9.73 43.12
CA LYS A 728 15.15 -8.28 43.32
C LYS A 728 13.83 -7.57 43.01
N VAL A 729 13.18 -7.86 41.89
CA VAL A 729 11.86 -7.27 41.59
C VAL A 729 10.79 -7.69 42.60
N PHE A 730 10.79 -8.95 43.08
CA PHE A 730 9.88 -9.45 44.10
C PHE A 730 9.92 -8.60 45.39
N VAL A 731 11.13 -8.16 45.76
CA VAL A 731 11.38 -7.30 46.93
C VAL A 731 11.06 -5.83 46.63
N ASP A 732 11.42 -5.32 45.45
CA ASP A 732 11.20 -3.91 45.08
C ASP A 732 9.71 -3.53 44.99
N ILE A 733 8.85 -4.44 44.50
CA ILE A 733 7.40 -4.18 44.35
C ILE A 733 6.64 -4.10 45.68
N GLU A 734 7.29 -4.37 46.81
CA GLU A 734 6.69 -4.09 48.14
C GLU A 734 6.58 -2.58 48.41
N PHE A 735 7.26 -1.71 47.66
CA PHE A 735 7.39 -0.27 47.94
C PHE A 735 7.01 0.62 46.74
N THR A 736 5.85 0.40 46.11
CA THR A 736 5.38 1.21 44.97
C THR A 736 4.78 2.57 45.37
N GLY A 737 4.24 2.69 46.58
CA GLY A 737 3.71 3.95 47.14
C GLY A 737 2.28 4.32 46.74
N ASP A 738 1.51 3.38 46.15
CA ASP A 738 0.14 3.60 45.69
C ASP A 738 -0.90 3.25 46.79
N PRO A 739 -1.97 4.02 47.01
CA PRO A 739 -3.05 3.64 47.94
C PRO A 739 -3.72 2.28 47.64
N HIS A 740 -3.68 1.73 46.42
CA HIS A 740 -4.18 0.40 46.04
C HIS A 740 -3.10 -0.70 46.02
N GLN A 741 -1.88 -0.38 46.43
CA GLN A 741 -0.69 -1.24 46.37
C GLN A 741 -0.84 -2.62 47.03
N PHE A 742 -1.67 -2.72 48.08
CA PHE A 742 -1.72 -3.91 48.92
C PHE A 742 -2.19 -5.16 48.18
N GLU A 743 -3.30 -5.10 47.43
CA GLU A 743 -3.77 -6.22 46.61
C GLU A 743 -2.95 -6.38 45.32
N GLN A 744 -2.53 -5.26 44.74
CA GLN A 744 -1.83 -5.24 43.45
C GLN A 744 -0.48 -5.98 43.50
N LYS A 745 0.25 -5.91 44.63
CA LYS A 745 1.53 -6.62 44.80
C LYS A 745 1.38 -8.15 44.70
N PHE A 746 0.29 -8.73 45.17
CA PHE A 746 0.04 -10.17 45.07
C PHE A 746 -0.20 -10.58 43.61
N ASN A 747 -0.92 -9.76 42.85
CA ASN A 747 -1.08 -9.96 41.41
C ASN A 747 0.26 -9.90 40.67
N TYR A 748 1.16 -8.99 41.05
CA TYR A 748 2.52 -8.92 40.50
C TYR A 748 3.44 -10.07 40.92
N ARG A 749 3.30 -10.60 42.14
CA ARG A 749 4.07 -11.76 42.61
C ARG A 749 3.57 -13.10 42.07
N ARG A 750 2.28 -13.20 41.71
CA ARG A 750 1.67 -14.45 41.23
C ARG A 750 2.41 -15.12 40.05
N PRO A 751 2.85 -14.40 38.99
CA PRO A 751 3.69 -14.99 37.94
C PRO A 751 5.07 -15.45 38.42
N MET A 752 5.60 -14.88 39.51
CA MET A 752 6.94 -15.18 40.02
C MET A 752 7.02 -16.55 40.69
N TYR A 753 5.95 -17.05 41.34
CA TYR A 753 6.01 -18.34 42.03
C TYR A 753 6.22 -19.55 41.09
N PRO A 754 5.53 -19.67 39.93
CA PRO A 754 5.85 -20.69 38.92
C PRO A 754 7.30 -20.60 38.41
N ILE A 755 7.80 -19.39 38.14
CA ILE A 755 9.16 -19.17 37.67
C ILE A 755 10.19 -19.61 38.72
N LEU A 756 10.03 -19.18 39.98
CA LEU A 756 10.91 -19.59 41.09
C LEU A 756 10.92 -21.11 41.29
N ARG A 757 9.75 -21.76 41.19
CA ARG A 757 9.63 -23.23 41.26
C ARG A 757 10.37 -23.92 40.10
N TYR A 758 10.27 -23.39 38.89
CA TYR A 758 11.01 -23.91 37.73
C TYR A 758 12.51 -23.71 37.88
N MET A 759 12.96 -22.51 38.25
CA MET A 759 14.36 -22.16 38.49
C MET A 759 15.00 -23.04 39.57
N TRP A 760 14.29 -23.32 40.66
CA TRP A 760 14.78 -24.22 41.72
C TRP A 760 15.01 -25.66 41.24
N GLY A 761 14.32 -26.09 40.18
CA GLY A 761 14.52 -27.36 39.51
C GLY A 761 15.74 -27.43 38.58
N ARG A 762 16.47 -26.32 38.37
CA ARG A 762 17.61 -26.21 37.44
C ARG A 762 18.89 -25.80 38.17
N ASP A 763 20.00 -26.50 37.92
CA ASP A 763 21.23 -26.35 38.70
C ASP A 763 21.83 -24.94 38.70
N THR A 764 21.94 -24.30 37.53
CA THR A 764 22.56 -22.97 37.37
C THR A 764 21.79 -21.88 38.13
N TYR A 765 20.47 -21.84 37.97
CA TYR A 765 19.59 -20.92 38.69
C TYR A 765 19.59 -21.22 40.20
N ARG A 766 19.46 -22.49 40.59
CA ARG A 766 19.50 -22.91 42.00
C ARG A 766 20.81 -22.56 42.70
N GLN A 767 21.95 -22.66 42.03
CA GLN A 767 23.25 -22.25 42.59
C GLN A 767 23.31 -20.74 42.86
N SER A 768 22.75 -19.91 41.97
CA SER A 768 22.64 -18.47 42.22
C SER A 768 21.78 -18.16 43.44
N ILE A 769 20.59 -18.78 43.53
CA ILE A 769 19.68 -18.59 44.69
C ILE A 769 20.35 -19.03 45.99
N LYS A 770 21.12 -20.13 45.97
CA LYS A 770 21.94 -20.55 47.12
C LYS A 770 23.01 -19.54 47.47
N SER A 771 23.77 -19.03 46.50
CA SER A 771 24.79 -18.00 46.74
C SER A 771 24.22 -16.74 47.39
N LEU A 772 23.01 -16.32 47.00
CA LEU A 772 22.29 -15.21 47.65
C LEU A 772 21.88 -15.54 49.10
N ALA A 773 21.54 -16.79 49.39
CA ALA A 773 21.22 -17.28 50.73
C ALA A 773 22.46 -17.41 51.63
N ASP A 774 23.56 -17.93 51.09
CA ASP A 774 24.84 -18.06 51.79
C ASP A 774 25.39 -16.67 52.16
N TYR A 775 25.43 -15.74 51.19
CA TYR A 775 25.80 -14.34 51.43
C TYR A 775 24.89 -13.67 52.49
N ALA A 776 23.59 -13.94 52.44
CA ALA A 776 22.64 -13.47 53.45
C ALA A 776 22.93 -14.03 54.85
N SER A 777 23.30 -15.30 54.96
CA SER A 777 23.67 -15.93 56.24
C SER A 777 24.98 -15.38 56.81
N GLU A 778 25.93 -15.01 55.95
CA GLU A 778 27.19 -14.37 56.36
C GLU A 778 27.00 -12.91 56.81
N ASN A 779 25.95 -12.24 56.31
CA ASN A 779 25.72 -10.80 56.48
C ASN A 779 24.42 -10.48 57.26
N LEU A 780 24.01 -11.37 58.18
CA LEU A 780 22.80 -11.22 59.00
C LEU A 780 22.76 -9.90 59.81
N GLU A 781 23.92 -9.41 60.26
CA GLU A 781 24.06 -8.20 61.08
C GLU A 781 24.30 -6.91 60.25
N ALA A 782 24.23 -7.00 58.91
CA ALA A 782 24.45 -5.83 58.07
C ALA A 782 23.35 -4.76 58.26
N VAL A 783 23.77 -3.49 58.33
CA VAL A 783 22.89 -2.33 58.54
C VAL A 783 21.72 -2.28 57.54
N ASN A 784 21.98 -2.70 56.30
CA ASN A 784 20.95 -2.94 55.30
C ASN A 784 20.78 -4.45 55.12
N PRO A 785 19.61 -5.04 55.44
CA PRO A 785 19.40 -6.48 55.32
C PRO A 785 19.65 -7.00 53.89
N PRO A 786 20.50 -8.04 53.73
CA PRO A 786 20.74 -8.72 52.46
C PRO A 786 19.47 -9.07 51.68
N LEU A 787 19.57 -9.03 50.33
CA LEU A 787 18.44 -9.21 49.42
C LEU A 787 17.61 -10.47 49.72
N PHE A 788 18.28 -11.61 49.98
CA PHE A 788 17.59 -12.88 50.23
C PHE A 788 16.79 -12.90 51.55
N LEU A 789 17.24 -12.19 52.60
CA LEU A 789 16.49 -12.08 53.86
C LEU A 789 15.23 -11.22 53.68
N ARG A 790 15.34 -10.14 52.91
CA ARG A 790 14.18 -9.31 52.52
C ARG A 790 13.18 -10.15 51.73
N PHE A 791 13.65 -10.95 50.77
CA PHE A 791 12.82 -11.87 50.00
C PHE A 791 12.10 -12.91 50.88
N LEU A 792 12.82 -13.59 51.78
CA LEU A 792 12.23 -14.59 52.69
C LEU A 792 11.16 -13.98 53.60
N ASN A 793 11.41 -12.80 54.18
CA ASN A 793 10.45 -12.10 55.03
C ASN A 793 9.14 -11.82 54.25
N LEU A 794 9.25 -11.26 53.05
CA LEU A 794 8.08 -10.96 52.22
C LEU A 794 7.34 -12.22 51.75
N LEU A 795 8.06 -13.27 51.38
CA LEU A 795 7.46 -14.55 51.00
C LEU A 795 6.67 -15.20 52.15
N MET A 796 7.18 -15.12 53.39
CA MET A 796 6.44 -15.61 54.58
C MET A 796 5.20 -14.76 54.85
N ASN A 797 5.30 -13.43 54.75
CA ASN A 797 4.16 -12.53 54.98
C ASN A 797 3.05 -12.77 53.93
N ASP A 798 3.42 -12.97 52.66
CA ASP A 798 2.46 -13.32 51.62
C ASP A 798 1.78 -14.67 51.89
N ALA A 799 2.53 -15.68 52.34
CA ALA A 799 1.99 -17.00 52.61
C ALA A 799 0.99 -17.01 53.79
N VAL A 800 1.23 -16.20 54.83
CA VAL A 800 0.29 -16.02 55.94
C VAL A 800 -0.99 -15.32 55.45
N PHE A 801 -0.84 -14.17 54.78
CA PHE A 801 -2.00 -13.39 54.31
C PHE A 801 -2.87 -14.17 53.31
N LEU A 802 -2.27 -14.81 52.31
CA LEU A 802 -3.01 -15.57 51.29
C LEU A 802 -3.71 -16.81 51.87
N LEU A 803 -3.21 -17.37 52.97
CA LEU A 803 -3.87 -18.46 53.69
C LEU A 803 -5.10 -17.94 54.46
N ASP A 804 -4.97 -16.82 55.17
CA ASP A 804 -6.08 -16.21 55.90
C ASP A 804 -7.21 -15.75 54.96
N GLU A 805 -6.89 -15.14 53.82
CA GLU A 805 -7.85 -14.79 52.76
C GLU A 805 -8.55 -16.03 52.20
N ALA A 806 -7.79 -17.09 51.87
CA ALA A 806 -8.38 -18.32 51.32
C ALA A 806 -9.36 -18.99 52.31
N ILE A 807 -9.09 -18.89 53.61
CA ILE A 807 -9.99 -19.36 54.67
C ILE A 807 -11.23 -18.46 54.78
N GLN A 808 -11.09 -17.14 54.64
CA GLN A 808 -12.23 -16.22 54.69
C GLN A 808 -13.17 -16.37 53.48
N VAL A 809 -12.63 -16.58 52.28
CA VAL A 809 -13.40 -16.75 51.02
C VAL A 809 -14.05 -18.15 50.89
N SER A 810 -13.63 -19.12 51.72
CA SER A 810 -14.20 -20.47 51.72
C SER A 810 -15.22 -20.75 52.84
N ASN A 811 -15.56 -19.74 53.64
CA ASN A 811 -16.69 -19.73 54.57
C ASN A 811 -17.85 -18.85 54.05
#